data_AF-Q551L7-F1
#
_entry.id   AF-Q551L7-F1
#
_cell.length_a   1.000
_cell.length_b   1.000
_cell.length_c   1.000
_cell.angle_alpha   90.00
_cell.angle_beta   90.00
_cell.angle_gamma   90.00
#
_symmetry.space_group_name_H-M   'P 1'
#
loop_
_entity.id
_entity.type
_entity.pdbx_description
1 polymer ?
#
loop_
_entity_poly.entity_id
_entity_poly.type
_entity_poly.pdbx_seq_one_letter_code
_entity_poly.pdbx_strand_id
1 'polypeptide(L)'
;MFLEKEKEKESLSDSSFETMNKEVDNENIENIKKEENEKENNNNNSNNENYEDENNEDNDDNNNDEDNDNNDDDDINILLIGPSGSGKSLLINSIITYMRYDSLEGALIESSNASLATIPTIVSMSDSDDNQFNIKIGTIEDSEEEKRIVQCKSVTKKTKKYRIKNSSIQGSKTLCFIDTPGVLDSEGIRKDEENFHHILNEISKLKQLHAVCIIMKPNENRASQVFKFCINELLCHLHVSAKDNIFFCLSSTRSIHYRAGGSETKKLLALQLANLKETRNIHIELEKRTYCFDNESFNYLVCKKNGGNFSEFEESLYNLSWTTSVQELTRLLKDIISCKPHDIEKTLSINLARTMINQLIQPITICVFNINENLKAINEKKIEIENLNPDLEIDQLKKRLYTPFVNIKSLELDKRATICTNLKCISTTEKLVTTKDGQIKKLGYCCNTCNASSGKSVYSCKSIGLLGFCKVCSCYFTKHINIDTIEIREEIQLPLFNDDDDDGGGDSNEEGIKLSIKSKEEQSRISKDFLKSLQDRVEQYQNELNILTCSSVQFSSFLCKNSLLEYNDEIESYIQILISNEKSNGTNGIQSIKDLENYLESHKQQIDQFKNNLEKQKIQRDKKQKEKEIERGIFYQPSDQELQNDENEFNDNESFKSVTEIKLKINEILNLKYSGNFIKSKLSQFESLNKFYNNNNNINIDNNSNSNSNNNNNNNNNDNNNNFILSVKKSKRSSGMLSRIFNSFKNPK
;
A
#
# COMPACT_ATOMS: atom_id res chain seq x y z
N MET A 1 2.60 -39.04 -43.08
CA MET A 1 3.63 -38.06 -42.66
C MET A 1 3.20 -37.13 -41.53
N PHE A 2 2.17 -36.27 -41.63
CA PHE A 2 1.71 -35.47 -40.46
C PHE A 2 1.01 -36.35 -39.40
N LEU A 3 0.17 -37.28 -39.85
CA LEU A 3 -0.49 -38.30 -39.00
C LEU A 3 0.45 -39.40 -38.46
N GLU A 4 1.65 -39.56 -39.03
CA GLU A 4 2.65 -40.51 -38.51
C GLU A 4 3.50 -39.90 -37.39
N LYS A 5 3.65 -38.57 -37.37
CA LYS A 5 4.33 -37.85 -36.28
C LYS A 5 3.46 -37.67 -35.02
N GLU A 6 2.15 -37.80 -35.11
CA GLU A 6 1.27 -37.85 -33.93
C GLU A 6 1.33 -39.19 -33.21
N LYS A 7 1.43 -40.30 -33.96
CA LYS A 7 1.58 -41.64 -33.37
C LYS A 7 2.91 -41.86 -32.64
N GLU A 8 3.98 -41.17 -33.03
CA GLU A 8 5.25 -41.21 -32.28
C GLU A 8 5.21 -40.37 -30.99
N LYS A 9 4.32 -39.37 -30.88
CA LYS A 9 4.14 -38.59 -29.64
C LYS A 9 3.29 -39.30 -28.59
N GLU A 10 2.37 -40.17 -29.01
CA GLU A 10 1.56 -40.99 -28.09
C GLU A 10 2.38 -42.10 -27.39
N SER A 11 3.61 -42.37 -27.82
CA SER A 11 4.45 -43.45 -27.25
C SER A 11 5.39 -43.04 -26.11
N LEU A 12 5.30 -41.79 -25.61
CA LEU A 12 6.23 -41.24 -24.61
C LEU A 12 5.55 -40.61 -23.38
N SER A 13 4.27 -40.89 -23.13
CA SER A 13 3.52 -40.33 -21.98
C SER A 13 2.73 -41.36 -21.17
N ASP A 14 3.27 -42.55 -20.96
CA ASP A 14 2.62 -43.57 -20.11
C ASP A 14 3.46 -43.81 -18.84
N SER A 15 3.18 -43.04 -17.79
CA SER A 15 3.26 -43.48 -16.38
C SER A 15 2.85 -42.39 -15.37
N SER A 16 2.61 -41.14 -15.78
CA SER A 16 2.35 -40.02 -14.86
C SER A 16 0.92 -39.47 -14.90
N PHE A 17 0.07 -39.92 -15.83
CA PHE A 17 -1.27 -39.34 -16.05
C PHE A 17 -2.38 -40.00 -15.21
N GLU A 18 -2.29 -41.30 -14.90
CA GLU A 18 -3.33 -42.02 -14.14
C GLU A 18 -3.46 -41.61 -12.66
N THR A 19 -2.50 -40.85 -12.14
CA THR A 19 -2.47 -40.49 -10.72
C THR A 19 -3.15 -39.17 -10.39
N MET A 20 -3.53 -38.31 -11.36
CA MET A 20 -3.99 -36.93 -11.08
C MET A 20 -5.43 -36.77 -10.55
N ASN A 21 -6.28 -37.80 -10.67
CA ASN A 21 -7.73 -37.62 -10.61
C ASN A 21 -8.45 -38.37 -9.48
N LYS A 22 -7.74 -39.01 -8.56
CA LYS A 22 -8.36 -39.79 -7.47
C LYS A 22 -8.35 -38.99 -6.18
N GLU A 23 -9.49 -38.37 -5.84
CA GLU A 23 -9.81 -37.64 -4.60
C GLU A 23 -9.51 -36.12 -4.64
N VAL A 24 -10.50 -35.34 -5.10
CA VAL A 24 -10.54 -33.86 -5.00
C VAL A 24 -11.72 -33.43 -4.12
N ASP A 25 -11.44 -33.23 -2.84
CA ASP A 25 -12.38 -32.64 -1.87
C ASP A 25 -12.23 -31.11 -1.86
N ASN A 26 -13.36 -30.40 -1.99
CA ASN A 26 -13.42 -28.94 -2.00
C ASN A 26 -14.20 -28.46 -0.76
N GLU A 27 -13.49 -27.92 0.23
CA GLU A 27 -14.05 -27.46 1.51
C GLU A 27 -15.14 -26.40 1.31
N ASN A 28 -15.07 -25.57 0.27
CA ASN A 28 -16.07 -24.54 0.01
C ASN A 28 -17.43 -25.10 -0.46
N ILE A 29 -17.46 -26.29 -1.08
CA ILE A 29 -18.71 -26.93 -1.54
C ILE A 29 -19.37 -27.74 -0.41
N GLU A 30 -18.59 -28.30 0.51
CA GLU A 30 -19.15 -29.03 1.66
C GLU A 30 -19.96 -28.12 2.59
N ASN A 31 -19.56 -26.85 2.72
CA ASN A 31 -20.33 -25.86 3.47
C ASN A 31 -21.69 -25.57 2.79
N ILE A 32 -21.73 -25.48 1.45
CA ILE A 32 -22.98 -25.27 0.70
C ILE A 32 -23.95 -26.47 0.86
N LYS A 33 -23.43 -27.70 0.85
CA LYS A 33 -24.26 -28.91 1.04
C LYS A 33 -24.86 -29.02 2.45
N LYS A 34 -24.23 -28.43 3.48
CA LYS A 34 -24.80 -28.40 4.84
C LYS A 34 -25.99 -27.46 4.93
N GLU A 35 -25.94 -26.31 4.24
CA GLU A 35 -27.03 -25.33 4.25
C GLU A 35 -28.26 -25.75 3.44
N GLU A 36 -28.09 -26.51 2.35
CA GLU A 36 -29.23 -27.05 1.58
C GLU A 36 -30.05 -28.09 2.38
N ASN A 37 -29.39 -28.88 3.23
CA ASN A 37 -30.06 -29.85 4.10
C ASN A 37 -30.83 -29.20 5.27
N GLU A 38 -30.49 -27.97 5.65
CA GLU A 38 -31.23 -27.20 6.66
C GLU A 38 -32.46 -26.48 6.06
N LYS A 39 -32.44 -26.17 4.76
CA LYS A 39 -33.57 -25.54 4.06
C LYS A 39 -34.69 -26.51 3.66
N GLU A 40 -34.42 -27.81 3.56
CA GLU A 40 -35.47 -28.83 3.29
C GLU A 40 -36.29 -29.26 4.52
N ASN A 41 -35.87 -28.92 5.75
CA ASN A 41 -36.58 -29.31 6.97
C ASN A 41 -37.54 -28.24 7.55
N ASN A 42 -37.74 -27.11 6.88
CA ASN A 42 -38.59 -26.00 7.36
C ASN A 42 -39.80 -25.67 6.48
N ASN A 43 -40.37 -26.64 5.78
CA ASN A 43 -41.66 -26.48 5.08
C ASN A 43 -42.73 -27.41 5.67
N ASN A 44 -43.24 -27.04 6.85
CA ASN A 44 -44.54 -27.50 7.38
C ASN A 44 -45.03 -26.52 8.47
N ASN A 45 -45.61 -25.38 8.08
CA ASN A 45 -46.87 -24.85 8.64
C ASN A 45 -47.23 -23.49 8.03
N SER A 46 -48.52 -23.36 7.73
CA SER A 46 -49.16 -22.30 6.96
C SER A 46 -49.98 -21.32 7.83
N ASN A 47 -50.02 -20.06 7.37
CA ASN A 47 -51.08 -19.03 7.50
C ASN A 47 -51.37 -18.37 8.87
N ASN A 48 -51.07 -17.06 8.99
CA ASN A 48 -52.09 -15.99 8.98
C ASN A 48 -51.49 -14.58 9.15
N GLU A 49 -52.21 -13.60 8.60
CA GLU A 49 -51.84 -12.19 8.42
C GLU A 49 -52.03 -11.30 9.68
N ASN A 50 -51.28 -10.18 9.66
CA ASN A 50 -51.66 -8.80 10.02
C ASN A 50 -51.31 -8.16 11.40
N TYR A 51 -50.44 -7.16 11.27
CA TYR A 51 -50.30 -5.83 11.92
C TYR A 51 -49.67 -5.62 13.32
N GLU A 52 -48.79 -4.60 13.29
CA GLU A 52 -48.33 -3.64 14.31
C GLU A 52 -46.99 -3.88 15.04
N ASP A 53 -46.04 -3.01 14.66
CA ASP A 53 -44.97 -2.34 15.40
C ASP A 53 -44.29 -3.06 16.57
N GLU A 54 -42.98 -3.30 16.45
CA GLU A 54 -41.97 -2.94 17.45
C GLU A 54 -40.53 -3.15 16.94
N ASN A 55 -39.75 -2.07 17.01
CA ASN A 55 -38.34 -1.99 17.41
C ASN A 55 -37.29 -3.02 16.92
N ASN A 56 -36.33 -2.48 16.17
CA ASN A 56 -34.88 -2.63 16.34
C ASN A 56 -34.32 -4.00 16.75
N GLU A 57 -33.62 -4.66 15.83
CA GLU A 57 -32.22 -5.02 16.05
C GLU A 57 -31.54 -5.33 14.71
N ASP A 58 -30.59 -4.48 14.34
CA ASP A 58 -29.64 -4.71 13.25
C ASP A 58 -28.79 -5.94 13.61
N ASN A 59 -29.12 -7.09 13.00
CA ASN A 59 -28.20 -8.23 12.93
C ASN A 59 -27.15 -7.92 11.86
N ASP A 60 -26.07 -7.27 12.30
CA ASP A 60 -24.77 -7.38 11.66
C ASP A 60 -24.31 -8.84 11.83
N ASP A 61 -24.58 -9.67 10.82
CA ASP A 61 -23.99 -11.00 10.65
C ASP A 61 -22.47 -10.86 10.50
N ASN A 62 -21.79 -10.78 11.65
CA ASN A 62 -20.39 -11.14 11.77
C ASN A 62 -20.30 -12.66 11.62
N ASN A 63 -20.26 -13.12 10.37
CA ASN A 63 -19.60 -14.39 10.05
C ASN A 63 -18.10 -14.18 10.32
N ASN A 64 -17.74 -14.33 11.59
CA ASN A 64 -16.42 -14.77 11.97
C ASN A 64 -16.31 -16.21 11.46
N ASP A 65 -15.71 -16.37 10.29
CA ASP A 65 -15.13 -17.64 9.90
C ASP A 65 -14.14 -18.01 11.01
N GLU A 66 -14.55 -18.95 11.86
CA GLU A 66 -13.72 -19.48 12.93
C GLU A 66 -12.40 -19.99 12.34
N ASP A 67 -11.32 -19.48 12.93
CA ASP A 67 -9.94 -19.77 12.61
C ASP A 67 -9.68 -21.29 12.52
N ASN A 68 -9.66 -21.84 11.32
CA ASN A 68 -8.85 -23.01 11.00
C ASN A 68 -7.38 -22.58 10.88
N ASP A 69 -6.83 -22.08 11.97
CA ASP A 69 -5.40 -21.94 12.21
C ASP A 69 -4.82 -23.35 12.37
N ASN A 70 -4.40 -24.03 11.29
CA ASN A 70 -3.47 -25.17 11.36
C ASN A 70 -2.83 -25.49 9.99
N ASN A 71 -1.56 -25.10 9.83
CA ASN A 71 -0.59 -25.41 8.76
C ASN A 71 -0.73 -24.76 7.37
N ASP A 72 -0.71 -23.43 7.27
CA ASP A 72 -0.49 -22.69 6.00
C ASP A 72 0.92 -22.90 5.37
N ASP A 73 1.85 -23.59 6.05
CA ASP A 73 3.22 -23.82 5.55
C ASP A 73 3.31 -24.88 4.43
N ASP A 74 2.32 -25.76 4.28
CA ASP A 74 2.32 -26.81 3.26
C ASP A 74 1.56 -26.44 1.97
N ASP A 75 0.87 -25.30 1.97
CA ASP A 75 0.04 -24.85 0.86
C ASP A 75 0.85 -24.27 -0.30
N ILE A 76 0.50 -24.67 -1.52
CA ILE A 76 1.02 -24.05 -2.75
C ILE A 76 0.17 -22.81 -3.04
N ASN A 77 0.59 -21.68 -2.48
CA ASN A 77 -0.06 -20.38 -2.66
C ASN A 77 0.17 -19.79 -4.06
N ILE A 78 -0.91 -19.60 -4.83
CA ILE A 78 -0.93 -19.08 -6.20
C ILE A 78 -1.79 -17.82 -6.26
N LEU A 79 -1.17 -16.66 -6.52
CA LEU A 79 -1.85 -15.38 -6.64
C LEU A 79 -2.26 -15.11 -8.09
N LEU A 80 -3.55 -14.84 -8.33
CA LEU A 80 -4.06 -14.49 -9.66
C LEU A 80 -4.24 -12.98 -9.79
N ILE A 81 -3.51 -12.33 -10.70
CA ILE A 81 -3.63 -10.88 -10.96
C ILE A 81 -3.91 -10.66 -12.44
N GLY A 82 -4.71 -9.64 -12.75
CA GLY A 82 -4.97 -9.27 -14.13
C GLY A 82 -6.14 -8.31 -14.24
N PRO A 83 -6.34 -7.70 -15.43
CA PRO A 83 -7.37 -6.69 -15.60
C PRO A 83 -8.78 -7.19 -15.29
N SER A 84 -9.68 -6.26 -14.96
CA SER A 84 -11.11 -6.57 -14.85
C SER A 84 -11.60 -7.23 -16.14
N GLY A 85 -12.25 -8.39 -16.01
CA GLY A 85 -12.73 -9.18 -17.17
C GLY A 85 -11.66 -9.99 -17.92
N SER A 86 -10.44 -10.14 -17.37
CA SER A 86 -9.41 -11.02 -17.93
C SER A 86 -9.70 -12.51 -17.76
N GLY A 87 -10.69 -12.88 -16.95
CA GLY A 87 -11.14 -14.27 -16.77
C GLY A 87 -10.55 -15.00 -15.56
N LYS A 88 -10.02 -14.31 -14.54
CA LYS A 88 -9.45 -14.92 -13.32
C LYS A 88 -10.38 -15.92 -12.63
N SER A 89 -11.56 -15.48 -12.23
CA SER A 89 -12.54 -16.34 -11.52
C SER A 89 -13.05 -17.47 -12.41
N LEU A 90 -13.23 -17.21 -13.70
CA LEU A 90 -13.64 -18.24 -14.67
C LEU A 90 -12.55 -19.29 -14.89
N LEU A 91 -11.28 -18.88 -14.88
CA LEU A 91 -10.15 -19.79 -14.92
C LEU A 91 -10.11 -20.68 -13.66
N ILE A 92 -10.39 -20.14 -12.47
CA ILE A 92 -10.48 -20.96 -11.24
C ILE A 92 -11.59 -22.01 -11.37
N ASN A 93 -12.79 -21.63 -11.79
CA ASN A 93 -13.89 -22.59 -12.02
C ASN A 93 -13.48 -23.67 -13.03
N SER A 94 -12.83 -23.28 -14.12
CA SER A 94 -12.35 -24.20 -15.15
C SER A 94 -11.31 -25.16 -14.58
N ILE A 95 -10.32 -24.67 -13.84
CA ILE A 95 -9.27 -25.48 -13.19
C ILE A 95 -9.86 -26.48 -12.19
N ILE A 96 -10.78 -26.05 -11.33
CA ILE A 96 -11.46 -26.95 -10.38
C ILE A 96 -12.17 -28.07 -11.14
N THR A 97 -12.82 -27.74 -12.25
CA THR A 97 -13.53 -28.72 -13.09
C THR A 97 -12.53 -29.68 -13.75
N TYR A 98 -11.42 -29.18 -14.30
CA TYR A 98 -10.36 -29.98 -14.93
C TYR A 98 -9.67 -30.93 -13.95
N MET A 99 -9.53 -30.52 -12.70
CA MET A 99 -8.91 -31.35 -11.66
C MET A 99 -9.86 -32.41 -11.12
N ARG A 100 -11.17 -32.16 -11.17
CA ARG A 100 -12.18 -33.08 -10.63
C ARG A 100 -12.55 -34.18 -11.62
N TYR A 101 -12.47 -33.92 -12.92
CA TYR A 101 -12.91 -34.86 -13.96
C TYR A 101 -11.79 -35.12 -14.98
N ASP A 102 -11.57 -36.38 -15.30
CA ASP A 102 -10.52 -36.83 -16.22
C ASP A 102 -10.74 -36.33 -17.66
N SER A 103 -12.01 -36.21 -18.05
CA SER A 103 -12.41 -35.86 -19.42
C SER A 103 -13.65 -34.97 -19.42
N LEU A 104 -13.84 -34.25 -20.53
CA LEU A 104 -15.04 -33.45 -20.75
C LEU A 104 -16.32 -34.30 -20.72
N GLU A 105 -16.25 -35.53 -21.24
CA GLU A 105 -17.39 -36.45 -21.25
C GLU A 105 -17.70 -37.00 -19.86
N GLY A 106 -16.66 -37.33 -19.06
CA GLY A 106 -16.83 -37.66 -17.65
C GLY A 106 -17.48 -36.50 -16.88
N ALA A 107 -17.01 -35.28 -17.10
CA ALA A 107 -17.61 -34.09 -16.50
C ALA A 107 -19.07 -33.90 -16.91
N LEU A 108 -19.43 -34.16 -18.18
CA LEU A 108 -20.81 -34.12 -18.67
C LEU A 108 -21.71 -35.13 -17.97
N ILE A 109 -21.22 -36.33 -17.68
CA ILE A 109 -22.01 -37.39 -17.05
C ILE A 109 -22.14 -37.15 -15.54
N GLU A 110 -21.04 -36.83 -14.87
CA GLU A 110 -20.95 -36.93 -13.40
C GLU A 110 -21.29 -35.64 -12.67
N SER A 111 -21.07 -34.48 -13.29
CA SER A 111 -21.28 -33.20 -12.59
C SER A 111 -22.78 -32.86 -12.39
N SER A 112 -23.07 -31.97 -11.45
CA SER A 112 -24.31 -31.20 -11.40
C SER A 112 -24.02 -29.71 -11.58
N ASN A 113 -25.02 -28.91 -11.96
CA ASN A 113 -24.86 -27.44 -12.04
C ASN A 113 -24.30 -26.86 -10.71
N ALA A 114 -24.76 -27.36 -9.56
CA ALA A 114 -24.25 -26.95 -8.24
C ALA A 114 -22.76 -27.31 -8.02
N SER A 115 -22.28 -28.40 -8.62
CA SER A 115 -20.88 -28.84 -8.50
C SER A 115 -19.91 -28.21 -9.50
N LEU A 116 -20.43 -27.55 -10.55
CA LEU A 116 -19.64 -27.06 -11.68
C LEU A 116 -18.92 -25.73 -11.39
N ALA A 117 -19.53 -24.82 -10.64
CA ALA A 117 -18.90 -23.55 -10.33
C ALA A 117 -18.82 -23.35 -8.81
N THR A 118 -17.60 -23.18 -8.31
CA THR A 118 -17.36 -22.73 -6.92
C THR A 118 -17.50 -21.21 -6.82
N ILE A 119 -17.18 -20.49 -7.89
CA ILE A 119 -17.34 -19.04 -7.97
C ILE A 119 -18.58 -18.73 -8.83
N PRO A 120 -19.56 -17.98 -8.32
CA PRO A 120 -20.74 -17.63 -9.09
C PRO A 120 -20.38 -16.95 -10.42
N THR A 121 -21.01 -17.40 -11.51
CA THR A 121 -20.68 -16.93 -12.86
C THR A 121 -21.89 -17.02 -13.79
N ILE A 122 -21.91 -16.14 -14.78
CA ILE A 122 -22.84 -16.23 -15.92
C ILE A 122 -22.07 -16.75 -17.12
N VAL A 123 -22.56 -17.85 -17.68
CA VAL A 123 -22.09 -18.39 -18.95
C VAL A 123 -23.03 -17.91 -20.05
N SER A 124 -22.45 -17.23 -21.05
CA SER A 124 -23.14 -16.74 -22.24
C SER A 124 -22.56 -17.40 -23.48
N MET A 125 -23.35 -18.19 -24.19
CA MET A 125 -22.93 -18.91 -25.40
C MET A 125 -24.14 -19.26 -26.29
N SER A 126 -23.93 -19.33 -27.60
CA SER A 126 -24.93 -19.87 -28.52
C SER A 126 -24.65 -21.33 -28.84
N ASP A 127 -25.70 -22.10 -29.04
CA ASP A 127 -25.62 -23.49 -29.50
C ASP A 127 -25.60 -23.58 -31.06
N SER A 128 -25.59 -24.79 -31.63
CA SER A 128 -25.55 -24.98 -33.10
C SER A 128 -26.77 -24.42 -33.83
N ASP A 129 -27.88 -24.27 -33.12
CA ASP A 129 -29.16 -23.81 -33.66
C ASP A 129 -29.32 -22.29 -33.43
N ASP A 130 -28.23 -21.59 -33.11
CA ASP A 130 -28.16 -20.17 -32.76
C ASP A 130 -29.00 -19.77 -31.52
N ASN A 131 -29.41 -20.74 -30.69
CA ASN A 131 -30.11 -20.45 -29.45
C ASN A 131 -29.13 -19.86 -28.44
N GLN A 132 -29.40 -18.66 -27.95
CA GLN A 132 -28.59 -18.03 -26.91
C GLN A 132 -28.91 -18.60 -25.53
N PHE A 133 -27.88 -19.08 -24.84
CA PHE A 133 -27.91 -19.47 -23.44
C PHE A 133 -27.23 -18.39 -22.60
N ASN A 134 -27.92 -17.96 -21.54
CA ASN A 134 -27.39 -17.09 -20.49
C ASN A 134 -27.67 -17.77 -19.14
N ILE A 135 -26.79 -18.67 -18.74
CA ILE A 135 -27.00 -19.56 -17.60
C ILE A 135 -26.23 -19.02 -16.40
N LYS A 136 -26.94 -18.84 -15.29
CA LYS A 136 -26.34 -18.53 -13.98
C LYS A 136 -25.96 -19.84 -13.30
N ILE A 137 -24.72 -19.96 -12.85
CA ILE A 137 -24.22 -21.11 -12.10
C ILE A 137 -23.52 -20.65 -10.83
N GLY A 138 -23.78 -21.37 -9.73
CA GLY A 138 -23.35 -21.02 -8.39
C GLY A 138 -24.41 -20.21 -7.63
N THR A 139 -24.28 -20.16 -6.31
CA THR A 139 -25.19 -19.43 -5.41
C THR A 139 -24.80 -17.95 -5.39
N ILE A 140 -25.68 -17.07 -5.87
CA ILE A 140 -25.50 -15.62 -5.73
C ILE A 140 -26.40 -15.18 -4.58
N GLU A 141 -25.80 -14.96 -3.40
CA GLU A 141 -26.55 -14.54 -2.21
C GLU A 141 -26.82 -13.03 -2.21
N ASP A 142 -25.94 -12.23 -2.84
CA ASP A 142 -26.03 -10.78 -2.84
C ASP A 142 -26.58 -10.22 -4.17
N SER A 143 -27.72 -9.55 -4.09
CA SER A 143 -28.35 -8.83 -5.22
C SER A 143 -27.43 -7.79 -5.89
N GLU A 144 -26.47 -7.22 -5.16
CA GLU A 144 -25.48 -6.29 -5.71
C GLU A 144 -24.37 -7.01 -6.49
N GLU A 145 -24.01 -8.24 -6.09
CA GLU A 145 -23.13 -9.10 -6.87
C GLU A 145 -23.81 -9.50 -8.19
N GLU A 146 -25.10 -9.88 -8.12
CA GLU A 146 -25.91 -10.19 -9.29
C GLU A 146 -25.98 -9.01 -10.28
N LYS A 147 -26.29 -7.80 -9.81
CA LYS A 147 -26.32 -6.60 -10.66
C LYS A 147 -24.97 -6.33 -11.31
N ARG A 148 -23.86 -6.56 -10.61
CA ARG A 148 -22.51 -6.32 -11.16
C ARG A 148 -22.15 -7.31 -12.25
N ILE A 149 -22.50 -8.59 -12.07
CA ILE A 149 -22.31 -9.61 -13.11
C ILE A 149 -23.08 -9.20 -14.36
N VAL A 150 -24.36 -8.82 -14.22
CA VAL A 150 -25.20 -8.36 -15.34
C VAL A 150 -24.64 -7.10 -16.00
N GLN A 151 -24.07 -6.17 -15.22
CA GLN A 151 -23.45 -4.93 -15.72
C GLN A 151 -22.02 -5.12 -16.25
N CYS A 152 -21.47 -6.34 -16.29
CA CYS A 152 -20.08 -6.61 -16.69
C CYS A 152 -19.03 -5.81 -15.87
N LYS A 153 -19.34 -5.49 -14.61
CA LYS A 153 -18.41 -4.82 -13.69
C LYS A 153 -17.57 -5.86 -12.94
N SER A 154 -16.48 -5.42 -12.31
CA SER A 154 -15.69 -6.30 -11.44
C SER A 154 -16.59 -6.87 -10.33
N VAL A 155 -16.75 -8.19 -10.34
CA VAL A 155 -17.59 -8.92 -9.38
C VAL A 155 -16.80 -9.13 -8.08
N THR A 156 -15.56 -9.61 -8.22
CA THR A 156 -14.60 -9.80 -7.12
C THR A 156 -14.19 -8.45 -6.54
N LYS A 157 -14.81 -8.06 -5.41
CA LYS A 157 -14.50 -6.82 -4.68
C LYS A 157 -13.49 -7.00 -3.55
N LYS A 158 -13.35 -8.23 -3.06
CA LYS A 158 -12.39 -8.61 -2.03
C LYS A 158 -11.66 -9.84 -2.52
N THR A 159 -10.39 -9.94 -2.14
CA THR A 159 -9.58 -11.12 -2.41
C THR A 159 -10.19 -12.34 -1.71
N LYS A 160 -10.33 -13.46 -2.42
CA LYS A 160 -10.85 -14.72 -1.89
C LYS A 160 -9.84 -15.86 -2.10
N LYS A 161 -9.75 -16.78 -1.15
CA LYS A 161 -8.88 -17.96 -1.23
C LYS A 161 -9.71 -19.20 -1.60
N TYR A 162 -9.23 -19.99 -2.54
CA TYR A 162 -9.84 -21.25 -2.97
C TYR A 162 -8.83 -22.37 -2.76
N ARG A 163 -9.09 -23.20 -1.75
CA ARG A 163 -8.23 -24.33 -1.40
C ARG A 163 -8.74 -25.60 -2.08
N ILE A 164 -7.87 -26.26 -2.82
CA ILE A 164 -8.15 -27.49 -3.54
C ILE A 164 -7.14 -28.53 -3.07
N LYS A 165 -7.62 -29.54 -2.35
CA LYS A 165 -6.80 -30.71 -2.02
C LYS A 165 -6.60 -31.51 -3.30
N ASN A 166 -5.34 -31.78 -3.63
CA ASN A 166 -5.01 -32.68 -4.71
C ASN A 166 -4.06 -33.76 -4.17
N SER A 167 -4.62 -34.94 -3.95
CA SER A 167 -3.92 -36.16 -3.52
C SER A 167 -2.75 -36.55 -4.44
N SER A 168 -2.79 -36.07 -5.67
CA SER A 168 -1.87 -36.41 -6.76
C SER A 168 -0.64 -35.53 -6.82
N ILE A 169 -0.66 -34.39 -6.14
CA ILE A 169 0.50 -33.52 -6.01
C ILE A 169 1.41 -34.11 -4.96
N GLN A 170 2.69 -34.25 -5.29
CA GLN A 170 3.69 -34.91 -4.47
C GLN A 170 3.68 -34.34 -3.03
N GLY A 171 3.31 -35.19 -2.06
CA GLY A 171 3.18 -34.82 -0.65
C GLY A 171 1.78 -34.40 -0.18
N SER A 172 0.72 -34.62 -0.97
CA SER A 172 -0.66 -34.27 -0.64
C SER A 172 -0.84 -32.77 -0.33
N LYS A 173 -0.11 -31.92 -1.06
CA LYS A 173 -0.16 -30.46 -0.86
C LYS A 173 -1.46 -29.87 -1.38
N THR A 174 -2.01 -28.93 -0.61
CA THR A 174 -3.19 -28.16 -1.01
C THR A 174 -2.79 -27.05 -1.97
N LEU A 175 -3.49 -26.90 -3.09
CA LEU A 175 -3.38 -25.72 -3.95
C LEU A 175 -4.26 -24.62 -3.36
N CYS A 176 -3.68 -23.45 -3.11
CA CYS A 176 -4.43 -22.29 -2.62
C CYS A 176 -4.41 -21.18 -3.69
N PHE A 177 -5.50 -21.04 -4.43
CA PHE A 177 -5.68 -19.97 -5.41
C PHE A 177 -6.22 -18.72 -4.71
N ILE A 178 -5.52 -17.60 -4.87
CA ILE A 178 -5.89 -16.30 -4.31
C ILE A 178 -6.45 -15.46 -5.46
N ASP A 179 -7.79 -15.41 -5.57
CA ASP A 179 -8.49 -14.59 -6.56
C ASP A 179 -8.51 -13.14 -6.10
N THR A 180 -7.99 -12.22 -6.91
CA THR A 180 -7.96 -10.80 -6.57
C THR A 180 -9.00 -10.01 -7.35
N PRO A 181 -9.44 -8.85 -6.85
CA PRO A 181 -10.08 -7.85 -7.68
C PRO A 181 -9.26 -7.55 -8.95
N GLY A 182 -9.93 -7.12 -10.02
CA GLY A 182 -9.22 -6.65 -11.21
C GLY A 182 -8.30 -5.47 -10.88
N VAL A 183 -7.07 -5.51 -11.39
CA VAL A 183 -6.24 -4.31 -11.53
C VAL A 183 -6.77 -3.52 -12.74
N LEU A 184 -6.72 -2.18 -12.74
CA LEU A 184 -7.57 -1.34 -13.62
C LEU A 184 -9.06 -1.53 -13.37
N ASP A 185 -9.50 -1.19 -12.17
CA ASP A 185 -10.92 -1.00 -11.96
C ASP A 185 -11.44 0.13 -12.87
N SER A 186 -12.62 -0.08 -13.44
CA SER A 186 -13.40 0.96 -14.12
C SER A 186 -13.61 2.22 -13.27
N GLU A 187 -13.45 2.11 -11.95
CA GLU A 187 -13.54 3.21 -10.98
C GLU A 187 -12.24 4.04 -10.85
N GLY A 188 -11.13 3.64 -11.51
CA GLY A 188 -9.92 4.45 -11.67
C GLY A 188 -8.76 4.18 -10.69
N ILE A 189 -7.69 4.96 -10.82
CA ILE A 189 -6.37 4.74 -10.15
C ILE A 189 -6.46 4.60 -8.63
N ARG A 190 -7.29 5.40 -7.95
CA ARG A 190 -7.42 5.29 -6.50
C ARG A 190 -8.00 3.95 -6.07
N LYS A 191 -8.92 3.41 -6.88
CA LYS A 191 -9.47 2.08 -6.63
C LYS A 191 -8.42 1.00 -6.85
N ASP A 192 -7.53 1.18 -7.83
CA ASP A 192 -6.40 0.29 -8.04
C ASP A 192 -5.44 0.27 -6.83
N GLU A 193 -5.12 1.43 -6.25
CA GLU A 193 -4.31 1.51 -5.02
C GLU A 193 -4.97 0.77 -3.85
N GLU A 194 -6.28 0.95 -3.65
CA GLU A 194 -7.06 0.21 -2.64
C GLU A 194 -7.03 -1.30 -2.90
N ASN A 195 -7.24 -1.72 -4.15
CA ASN A 195 -7.22 -3.12 -4.55
C ASN A 195 -5.84 -3.74 -4.29
N PHE A 196 -4.75 -3.05 -4.62
CA PHE A 196 -3.38 -3.50 -4.31
C PHE A 196 -3.15 -3.59 -2.80
N HIS A 197 -3.64 -2.65 -2.01
CA HIS A 197 -3.56 -2.75 -0.55
C HIS A 197 -4.29 -3.98 -0.01
N HIS A 198 -5.48 -4.28 -0.54
CA HIS A 198 -6.20 -5.49 -0.16
C HIS A 198 -5.43 -6.76 -0.54
N ILE A 199 -4.82 -6.79 -1.72
CA ILE A 199 -3.97 -7.91 -2.16
C ILE A 199 -2.78 -8.09 -1.20
N LEU A 200 -2.04 -7.01 -0.90
CA LEU A 200 -0.89 -7.05 -0.01
C LEU A 200 -1.25 -7.50 1.41
N ASN A 201 -2.40 -7.06 1.93
CA ASN A 201 -2.89 -7.46 3.25
C ASN A 201 -3.34 -8.93 3.31
N GLU A 202 -3.83 -9.49 2.20
CA GLU A 202 -4.19 -10.90 2.18
C GLU A 202 -2.97 -11.81 2.05
N ILE A 203 -2.00 -11.43 1.20
CA ILE A 203 -0.78 -12.23 1.08
C ILE A 203 0.11 -12.07 2.32
N SER A 204 0.03 -10.97 3.09
CA SER A 204 0.86 -10.79 4.29
C SER A 204 0.61 -11.83 5.38
N LYS A 205 -0.53 -12.53 5.31
CA LYS A 205 -0.88 -13.63 6.22
C LYS A 205 -0.13 -14.93 5.87
N LEU A 206 0.51 -14.98 4.70
CA LEU A 206 1.21 -16.15 4.19
C LEU A 206 2.72 -15.96 4.36
N LYS A 207 3.45 -17.05 4.58
CA LYS A 207 4.92 -17.04 4.61
C LYS A 207 5.53 -17.08 3.21
N GLN A 208 4.96 -17.92 2.34
CA GLN A 208 5.53 -18.20 1.02
C GLN A 208 4.49 -18.05 -0.09
N LEU A 209 4.93 -17.44 -1.19
CA LEU A 209 4.18 -17.34 -2.43
C LEU A 209 4.86 -18.18 -3.50
N HIS A 210 4.15 -19.17 -4.04
CA HIS A 210 4.73 -20.10 -5.03
C HIS A 210 4.63 -19.54 -6.44
N ALA A 211 3.54 -18.82 -6.73
CA ALA A 211 3.31 -18.23 -8.03
C ALA A 211 2.53 -16.90 -7.97
N VAL A 212 2.88 -15.99 -8.89
CA VAL A 212 2.09 -14.84 -9.31
C VAL A 212 1.71 -15.08 -10.77
N CYS A 213 0.46 -15.50 -11.00
CA CYS A 213 -0.09 -15.74 -12.33
C CYS A 213 -0.76 -14.47 -12.85
N ILE A 214 -0.16 -13.88 -13.89
CA ILE A 214 -0.67 -12.70 -14.57
C ILE A 214 -1.62 -13.16 -15.69
N ILE A 215 -2.92 -12.97 -15.48
CA ILE A 215 -3.99 -13.41 -16.38
C ILE A 215 -4.33 -12.30 -17.38
N MET A 216 -4.19 -12.56 -18.68
CA MET A 216 -4.42 -11.59 -19.76
C MET A 216 -5.12 -12.22 -20.95
N LYS A 217 -5.81 -11.43 -21.78
CA LYS A 217 -6.30 -11.92 -23.09
C LYS A 217 -5.19 -11.83 -24.14
N PRO A 218 -5.16 -12.67 -25.19
CA PRO A 218 -4.09 -12.71 -26.19
C PRO A 218 -4.06 -11.50 -27.14
N ASN A 219 -5.18 -10.78 -27.25
CA ASN A 219 -5.37 -9.66 -28.17
C ASN A 219 -5.55 -8.34 -27.43
N GLU A 220 -4.89 -8.17 -26.27
CA GLU A 220 -4.90 -6.87 -25.59
C GLU A 220 -4.17 -5.83 -26.43
N ASN A 221 -4.94 -5.07 -27.19
CA ASN A 221 -4.51 -3.92 -27.98
C ASN A 221 -4.89 -2.59 -27.34
N ARG A 222 -5.69 -2.61 -26.24
CA ARG A 222 -6.30 -1.43 -25.62
C ARG A 222 -5.20 -0.48 -25.18
N ALA A 223 -4.92 0.50 -26.05
CA ALA A 223 -3.84 1.49 -26.03
C ALA A 223 -2.59 0.99 -25.28
N SER A 224 -1.56 0.54 -26.02
CA SER A 224 -0.31 -0.02 -25.46
C SER A 224 0.17 0.61 -24.14
N GLN A 225 -0.01 1.91 -23.95
CA GLN A 225 0.23 2.63 -22.68
C GLN A 225 -0.57 2.10 -21.47
N VAL A 226 -1.88 1.85 -21.58
CA VAL A 226 -2.71 1.28 -20.49
C VAL A 226 -2.18 -0.10 -20.09
N PHE A 227 -1.87 -0.93 -21.10
CA PHE A 227 -1.28 -2.25 -20.88
C PHE A 227 0.05 -2.17 -20.13
N LYS A 228 0.96 -1.29 -20.58
CA LYS A 228 2.25 -1.09 -19.93
C LYS A 228 2.09 -0.59 -18.50
N PHE A 229 1.18 0.36 -18.27
CA PHE A 229 0.86 0.85 -16.94
C PHE A 229 0.47 -0.31 -16.01
N CYS A 230 -0.40 -1.23 -16.43
CA CYS A 230 -0.78 -2.38 -15.59
C CYS A 230 0.42 -3.24 -15.17
N ILE A 231 1.26 -3.58 -16.15
CA ILE A 231 2.40 -4.45 -15.93
C ILE A 231 3.41 -3.75 -15.02
N ASN A 232 3.68 -2.48 -15.26
CA ASN A 232 4.63 -1.72 -14.45
C ASN A 232 4.10 -1.50 -13.03
N GLU A 233 2.81 -1.24 -12.85
CA GLU A 233 2.20 -1.09 -11.52
C GLU A 233 2.34 -2.39 -10.72
N LEU A 234 2.00 -3.52 -11.33
CA LEU A 234 2.15 -4.82 -10.69
C LEU A 234 3.61 -5.10 -10.30
N LEU A 235 4.54 -4.89 -11.23
CA LEU A 235 5.96 -5.13 -11.00
C LEU A 235 6.52 -4.17 -9.94
N CYS A 236 6.00 -2.95 -9.80
CA CYS A 236 6.41 -2.04 -8.73
C CYS A 236 6.19 -2.67 -7.35
N HIS A 237 5.09 -3.40 -7.17
CA HIS A 237 4.74 -3.99 -5.88
C HIS A 237 5.48 -5.29 -5.54
N LEU A 238 6.28 -5.84 -6.44
CA LEU A 238 6.96 -7.12 -6.24
C LEU A 238 8.46 -6.96 -5.98
N HIS A 239 8.97 -7.75 -5.02
CA HIS A 239 10.39 -7.83 -4.72
C HIS A 239 11.13 -8.57 -5.85
N VAL A 240 12.39 -8.21 -6.11
CA VAL A 240 13.21 -8.78 -7.20
C VAL A 240 13.35 -10.30 -7.12
N SER A 241 13.31 -10.88 -5.93
CA SER A 241 13.33 -12.34 -5.73
C SER A 241 12.07 -13.05 -6.23
N ALA A 242 10.96 -12.34 -6.44
CA ALA A 242 9.73 -12.91 -6.96
C ALA A 242 9.77 -13.12 -8.49
N LYS A 243 10.81 -12.64 -9.19
CA LYS A 243 10.91 -12.69 -10.66
C LYS A 243 10.74 -14.11 -11.24
N ASP A 244 11.25 -15.12 -10.52
CA ASP A 244 11.20 -16.53 -10.91
C ASP A 244 9.91 -17.22 -10.46
N ASN A 245 8.99 -16.48 -9.84
CA ASN A 245 7.66 -16.93 -9.45
C ASN A 245 6.56 -16.24 -10.28
N ILE A 246 6.92 -15.43 -11.28
CA ILE A 246 5.96 -14.79 -12.19
C ILE A 246 5.66 -15.73 -13.35
N PHE A 247 4.37 -15.94 -13.63
CA PHE A 247 3.87 -16.76 -14.74
C PHE A 247 2.82 -15.97 -15.53
N PHE A 248 2.79 -16.13 -16.84
CA PHE A 248 1.86 -15.41 -17.73
C PHE A 248 0.82 -16.38 -18.26
N CYS A 249 -0.44 -16.15 -17.96
CA CYS A 249 -1.54 -17.01 -18.39
C CYS A 249 -2.43 -16.23 -19.36
N LEU A 250 -2.44 -16.67 -20.61
CA LEU A 250 -3.36 -16.13 -21.61
C LEU A 250 -4.70 -16.86 -21.51
N SER A 251 -5.80 -16.12 -21.36
CA SER A 251 -7.17 -16.63 -21.36
C SER A 251 -7.83 -16.47 -22.73
N SER A 252 -8.89 -17.23 -23.02
CA SER A 252 -9.65 -17.15 -24.28
C SER A 252 -8.75 -17.29 -25.54
N THR A 253 -7.87 -18.30 -25.50
CA THR A 253 -6.78 -18.49 -26.49
C THR A 253 -7.18 -19.26 -27.75
N ARG A 254 -8.43 -19.68 -27.90
CA ARG A 254 -8.96 -20.32 -29.12
C ARG A 254 -8.69 -19.48 -30.37
N SER A 255 -8.83 -18.16 -30.24
CA SER A 255 -8.59 -17.17 -31.31
C SER A 255 -7.15 -17.17 -31.85
N ILE A 256 -6.19 -17.64 -31.05
CA ILE A 256 -4.78 -17.77 -31.42
C ILE A 256 -4.35 -19.24 -31.54
N HIS A 257 -5.32 -20.15 -31.70
CA HIS A 257 -5.10 -21.61 -31.77
C HIS A 257 -4.25 -22.14 -30.60
N TYR A 258 -4.47 -21.59 -29.40
CA TYR A 258 -3.73 -21.94 -28.18
C TYR A 258 -2.21 -21.73 -28.28
N ARG A 259 -1.75 -20.88 -29.21
CA ARG A 259 -0.32 -20.59 -29.44
C ARG A 259 0.00 -19.13 -29.18
N ALA A 260 0.68 -18.87 -28.07
CA ALA A 260 1.01 -17.51 -27.64
C ALA A 260 1.97 -16.76 -28.58
N GLY A 261 2.75 -17.44 -29.42
CA GLY A 261 3.80 -16.83 -30.25
C GLY A 261 3.32 -15.73 -31.20
N GLY A 262 2.06 -15.80 -31.66
CA GLY A 262 1.45 -14.77 -32.51
C GLY A 262 0.69 -13.69 -31.75
N SER A 263 0.54 -13.81 -30.43
CA SER A 263 -0.33 -12.92 -29.65
C SER A 263 0.29 -11.53 -29.53
N GLU A 264 -0.55 -10.50 -29.71
CA GLU A 264 -0.09 -9.11 -29.59
C GLU A 264 0.32 -8.80 -28.16
N THR A 265 -0.41 -9.37 -27.20
CA THR A 265 -0.10 -9.28 -25.76
C THR A 265 1.29 -9.81 -25.44
N LYS A 266 1.69 -10.96 -25.98
CA LYS A 266 3.04 -11.53 -25.73
C LYS A 266 4.12 -10.63 -26.31
N LYS A 267 3.90 -10.02 -27.48
CA LYS A 267 4.85 -9.04 -28.06
C LYS A 267 5.00 -7.80 -27.18
N LEU A 268 3.89 -7.25 -26.67
CA LEU A 268 3.92 -6.11 -25.75
C LEU A 268 4.64 -6.45 -24.44
N LEU A 269 4.38 -7.63 -23.87
CA LEU A 269 5.11 -8.15 -22.71
C LEU A 269 6.61 -8.27 -23.00
N ALA A 270 6.99 -8.84 -24.13
CA ALA A 270 8.39 -9.00 -24.50
C ALA A 270 9.14 -7.66 -24.55
N LEU A 271 8.49 -6.61 -25.09
CA LEU A 271 9.05 -5.26 -25.11
C LEU A 271 9.22 -4.68 -23.70
N GLN A 272 8.23 -4.85 -22.82
CA GLN A 272 8.32 -4.37 -21.43
C GLN A 272 9.41 -5.08 -20.64
N LEU A 273 9.47 -6.41 -20.74
CA LEU A 273 10.49 -7.20 -20.05
C LEU A 273 11.89 -6.99 -20.61
N ALA A 274 12.02 -6.66 -21.90
CA ALA A 274 13.29 -6.25 -22.49
C ALA A 274 13.76 -4.91 -21.92
N ASN A 275 12.87 -3.92 -21.78
CA ASN A 275 13.19 -2.64 -21.16
C ASN A 275 13.63 -2.82 -19.69
N LEU A 276 12.94 -3.69 -18.94
CA LEU A 276 13.31 -4.03 -17.58
C LEU A 276 14.72 -4.66 -17.51
N LYS A 277 15.05 -5.54 -18.45
CA LYS A 277 16.38 -6.16 -18.54
C LYS A 277 17.46 -5.12 -18.87
N GLU A 278 17.19 -4.19 -19.78
CA GLU A 278 18.15 -3.16 -20.18
C GLU A 278 18.42 -2.14 -19.06
N THR A 279 17.35 -1.67 -18.40
CA THR A 279 17.44 -0.59 -17.41
C THR A 279 17.85 -1.08 -16.01
N ARG A 280 17.47 -2.31 -15.64
CA ARG A 280 17.68 -2.85 -14.27
C ARG A 280 18.56 -4.10 -14.23
N ASN A 281 18.93 -4.67 -15.37
CA ASN A 281 19.55 -6.00 -15.45
C ASN A 281 18.70 -7.12 -14.78
N ILE A 282 17.37 -6.96 -14.80
CA ILE A 282 16.43 -7.94 -14.27
C ILE A 282 15.79 -8.70 -15.44
N HIS A 283 16.06 -10.00 -15.53
CA HIS A 283 15.45 -10.87 -16.52
C HIS A 283 14.29 -11.67 -15.92
N ILE A 284 13.10 -11.53 -16.51
CA ILE A 284 11.94 -12.39 -16.28
C ILE A 284 11.77 -13.25 -17.53
N GLU A 285 11.74 -14.57 -17.35
CA GLU A 285 11.57 -15.54 -18.44
C GLU A 285 10.12 -15.50 -18.95
N LEU A 286 9.93 -15.16 -20.22
CA LEU A 286 8.60 -15.08 -20.84
C LEU A 286 8.27 -16.32 -21.66
N GLU A 287 9.23 -16.87 -22.41
CA GLU A 287 8.95 -17.87 -23.44
C GLU A 287 8.48 -19.18 -22.82
N LYS A 288 9.18 -19.63 -21.78
CA LYS A 288 8.87 -20.89 -21.08
C LYS A 288 7.75 -20.73 -20.06
N ARG A 289 7.42 -19.50 -19.66
CA ARG A 289 6.44 -19.19 -18.59
C ARG A 289 5.16 -18.55 -19.11
N THR A 290 4.86 -18.70 -20.40
CA THR A 290 3.57 -18.32 -20.96
C THR A 290 2.70 -19.56 -21.13
N TYR A 291 1.46 -19.55 -20.64
CA TYR A 291 0.52 -20.67 -20.68
C TYR A 291 -0.79 -20.24 -21.35
N CYS A 292 -1.37 -21.11 -22.15
CA CYS A 292 -2.60 -20.82 -22.90
C CYS A 292 -3.78 -21.60 -22.31
N PHE A 293 -4.80 -20.88 -21.83
CA PHE A 293 -6.05 -21.46 -21.35
C PHE A 293 -7.22 -20.99 -22.21
N ASP A 294 -8.22 -21.84 -22.34
CA ASP A 294 -9.52 -21.45 -22.87
C ASP A 294 -10.65 -22.08 -22.07
N ASN A 295 -11.69 -21.29 -21.83
CA ASN A 295 -12.83 -21.65 -21.00
C ASN A 295 -14.04 -22.09 -21.84
N GLU A 296 -13.92 -22.20 -23.17
CA GLU A 296 -15.01 -22.64 -24.05
C GLU A 296 -15.51 -24.04 -23.70
N SER A 297 -14.63 -24.94 -23.24
CA SER A 297 -15.02 -26.29 -22.81
C SER A 297 -15.89 -26.25 -21.53
N PHE A 298 -15.57 -25.35 -20.60
CA PHE A 298 -16.39 -25.11 -19.41
C PHE A 298 -17.74 -24.50 -19.82
N ASN A 299 -17.74 -23.50 -20.70
CA ASN A 299 -18.97 -22.89 -21.19
C ASN A 299 -19.87 -23.93 -21.89
N TYR A 300 -19.29 -24.77 -22.76
CA TYR A 300 -19.96 -25.88 -23.42
C TYR A 300 -20.58 -26.86 -22.42
N LEU A 301 -19.81 -27.30 -21.43
CA LEU A 301 -20.29 -28.21 -20.39
C LEU A 301 -21.53 -27.65 -19.70
N VAL A 302 -21.48 -26.36 -19.34
CA VAL A 302 -22.60 -25.63 -18.74
C VAL A 302 -23.81 -25.57 -19.68
N CYS A 303 -23.63 -25.14 -20.93
CA CYS A 303 -24.75 -25.00 -21.87
C CYS A 303 -25.37 -26.36 -22.24
N LYS A 304 -24.56 -27.37 -22.50
CA LYS A 304 -25.01 -28.73 -22.85
C LYS A 304 -25.90 -29.30 -21.74
N LYS A 305 -25.53 -29.12 -20.47
CA LYS A 305 -26.35 -29.56 -19.32
C LYS A 305 -27.68 -28.84 -19.16
N ASN A 306 -27.78 -27.63 -19.69
CA ASN A 306 -29.00 -26.84 -19.63
C ASN A 306 -29.78 -26.88 -20.96
N GLY A 307 -29.55 -27.92 -21.78
CA GLY A 307 -30.34 -28.22 -22.98
C GLY A 307 -29.78 -27.66 -24.28
N GLY A 308 -28.56 -27.10 -24.29
CA GLY A 308 -27.92 -26.63 -25.52
C GLY A 308 -27.62 -27.76 -26.49
N ASN A 309 -27.91 -27.54 -27.77
CA ASN A 309 -27.67 -28.52 -28.82
C ASN A 309 -26.36 -28.21 -29.57
N PHE A 310 -25.44 -29.18 -29.63
CA PHE A 310 -24.12 -28.99 -30.24
C PHE A 310 -23.86 -30.09 -31.26
N SER A 311 -23.28 -29.73 -32.40
CA SER A 311 -22.89 -30.67 -33.44
C SER A 311 -21.67 -31.48 -33.00
N GLU A 312 -21.53 -32.71 -33.51
CA GLU A 312 -20.35 -33.56 -33.22
C GLU A 312 -19.02 -32.84 -33.53
N PHE A 313 -19.01 -31.99 -34.56
CA PHE A 313 -17.83 -31.18 -34.89
C PHE A 313 -17.49 -30.18 -33.79
N GLU A 314 -18.47 -29.43 -33.28
CA GLU A 314 -18.25 -28.48 -32.18
C GLU A 314 -17.84 -29.19 -30.89
N GLU A 315 -18.46 -30.33 -30.58
CA GLU A 315 -18.08 -31.14 -29.42
C GLU A 315 -16.62 -31.59 -29.50
N SER A 316 -16.15 -31.98 -30.69
CA SER A 316 -14.74 -32.31 -30.90
C SER A 316 -13.79 -31.13 -30.64
N LEU A 317 -14.22 -29.90 -30.96
CA LEU A 317 -13.45 -28.69 -30.69
C LEU A 317 -13.41 -28.37 -29.19
N TYR A 318 -14.53 -28.50 -28.49
CA TYR A 318 -14.58 -28.29 -27.04
C TYR A 318 -13.75 -29.34 -26.29
N ASN A 319 -13.74 -30.58 -26.78
CA ASN A 319 -12.88 -31.63 -26.22
C ASN A 319 -11.38 -31.35 -26.44
N LEU A 320 -11.02 -30.83 -27.62
CA LEU A 320 -9.65 -30.36 -27.89
C LEU A 320 -9.27 -29.20 -26.95
N SER A 321 -10.18 -28.25 -26.72
CA SER A 321 -9.97 -27.14 -25.79
C SER A 321 -9.74 -27.63 -24.36
N TRP A 322 -10.55 -28.58 -23.91
CA TRP A 322 -10.40 -29.22 -22.60
C TRP A 322 -9.02 -29.85 -22.47
N THR A 323 -8.67 -30.74 -23.40
CA THR A 323 -7.41 -31.48 -23.37
C THR A 323 -6.21 -30.53 -23.40
N THR A 324 -6.25 -29.50 -24.25
CA THR A 324 -5.18 -28.49 -24.34
C THR A 324 -5.03 -27.71 -23.04
N SER A 325 -6.14 -27.28 -22.44
CA SER A 325 -6.11 -26.49 -21.19
C SER A 325 -5.67 -27.34 -19.99
N VAL A 326 -6.03 -28.63 -19.94
CA VAL A 326 -5.53 -29.58 -18.93
C VAL A 326 -4.02 -29.76 -19.06
N GLN A 327 -3.50 -29.97 -20.28
CA GLN A 327 -2.07 -30.10 -20.51
C GLN A 327 -1.29 -28.85 -20.08
N GLU A 328 -1.81 -27.66 -20.40
CA GLU A 328 -1.20 -26.39 -19.99
C GLU A 328 -1.27 -26.17 -18.48
N LEU A 329 -2.34 -26.61 -17.81
CA LEU A 329 -2.45 -26.60 -16.35
C LEU A 329 -1.39 -27.52 -15.72
N THR A 330 -1.24 -28.75 -16.21
CA THR A 330 -0.21 -29.68 -15.72
C THR A 330 1.18 -29.08 -15.88
N ARG A 331 1.46 -28.45 -17.02
CA ARG A 331 2.73 -27.78 -17.27
C ARG A 331 2.95 -26.62 -16.29
N LEU A 332 1.95 -25.77 -16.09
CA LEU A 332 1.99 -24.66 -15.14
C LEU A 332 2.29 -25.15 -13.72
N LEU A 333 1.53 -26.13 -13.23
CA LEU A 333 1.71 -26.64 -11.87
C LEU A 333 3.09 -27.28 -11.67
N LYS A 334 3.59 -28.03 -12.65
CA LYS A 334 4.94 -28.59 -12.61
C LYS A 334 6.00 -27.50 -12.49
N ASP A 335 5.88 -26.44 -13.28
CA ASP A 335 6.83 -25.34 -13.26
C ASP A 335 6.75 -24.58 -11.91
N ILE A 336 5.55 -24.33 -11.39
CA ILE A 336 5.34 -23.72 -10.06
C ILE A 336 5.99 -24.54 -8.95
N ILE A 337 5.74 -25.84 -8.90
CA ILE A 337 6.27 -26.75 -7.87
C ILE A 337 7.79 -26.84 -7.93
N SER A 338 8.37 -26.73 -9.12
CA SER A 338 9.83 -26.75 -9.31
C SER A 338 10.52 -25.46 -8.89
N CYS A 339 9.79 -24.35 -8.77
CA CYS A 339 10.35 -23.07 -8.40
C CYS A 339 10.56 -22.97 -6.88
N LYS A 340 11.63 -22.29 -6.47
CA LYS A 340 11.80 -21.90 -5.07
C LYS A 340 10.65 -20.94 -4.70
N PRO A 341 9.90 -21.19 -3.61
CA PRO A 341 8.86 -20.27 -3.18
C PRO A 341 9.44 -18.90 -2.82
N HIS A 342 8.72 -17.85 -3.18
CA HIS A 342 9.07 -16.47 -2.84
C HIS A 342 8.68 -16.17 -1.39
N ASP A 343 9.63 -15.59 -0.65
CA ASP A 343 9.42 -15.13 0.72
C ASP A 343 8.62 -13.81 0.72
N ILE A 344 7.40 -13.86 1.23
CA ILE A 344 6.47 -12.74 1.18
C ILE A 344 6.96 -11.56 2.02
N GLU A 345 7.73 -11.80 3.09
CA GLU A 345 8.26 -10.72 3.94
C GLU A 345 9.07 -9.72 3.11
N LYS A 346 9.79 -10.20 2.09
CA LYS A 346 10.54 -9.34 1.17
C LYS A 346 9.64 -8.42 0.36
N THR A 347 8.51 -8.92 -0.13
CA THR A 347 7.51 -8.09 -0.81
C THR A 347 6.88 -7.09 0.15
N LEU A 348 6.57 -7.49 1.39
CA LEU A 348 6.03 -6.57 2.39
C LEU A 348 7.02 -5.45 2.74
N SER A 349 8.31 -5.78 2.87
CA SER A 349 9.36 -4.81 3.22
C SER A 349 9.49 -3.71 2.16
N ILE A 350 9.49 -4.04 0.87
CA ILE A 350 9.56 -3.01 -0.18
C ILE A 350 8.31 -2.14 -0.23
N ASN A 351 7.13 -2.69 0.03
CA ASN A 351 5.89 -1.93 0.03
C ASN A 351 5.77 -1.04 1.26
N LEU A 352 6.31 -1.48 2.40
CA LEU A 352 6.44 -0.63 3.58
C LEU A 352 7.43 0.53 3.31
N ALA A 353 8.60 0.25 2.73
CA ALA A 353 9.55 1.29 2.34
C ALA A 353 8.96 2.28 1.33
N ARG A 354 8.19 1.80 0.34
CA ARG A 354 7.48 2.67 -0.61
C ARG A 354 6.44 3.54 0.08
N THR A 355 5.63 2.97 0.97
CA THR A 355 4.64 3.73 1.75
C THR A 355 5.34 4.81 2.57
N MET A 356 6.49 4.48 3.17
CA MET A 356 7.32 5.41 3.92
C MET A 356 7.86 6.56 3.06
N ILE A 357 8.36 6.28 1.87
CA ILE A 357 8.77 7.31 0.90
C ILE A 357 7.57 8.18 0.54
N ASN A 358 6.43 7.59 0.22
CA ASN A 358 5.26 8.33 -0.25
C ASN A 358 4.67 9.23 0.84
N GLN A 359 4.74 8.83 2.12
CA GLN A 359 4.02 9.51 3.21
C GLN A 359 4.91 10.34 4.13
N LEU A 360 6.14 9.91 4.41
CA LEU A 360 7.01 10.62 5.33
C LEU A 360 7.94 11.62 4.66
N ILE A 361 8.21 11.51 3.36
CA ILE A 361 9.24 12.35 2.73
C ILE A 361 8.93 13.85 2.83
N GLN A 362 7.65 14.22 2.72
CA GLN A 362 7.23 15.62 2.85
C GLN A 362 7.36 16.10 4.30
N PRO A 363 6.78 15.42 5.33
CA PRO A 363 7.02 15.77 6.73
C PRO A 363 8.51 15.85 7.09
N ILE A 364 9.32 14.90 6.62
CA ILE A 364 10.78 14.88 6.82
C ILE A 364 11.41 16.14 6.23
N THR A 365 11.05 16.52 5.01
CA THR A 365 11.60 17.71 4.34
C THR A 365 11.27 18.99 5.11
N ILE A 366 10.05 19.09 5.67
CA ILE A 366 9.63 20.22 6.51
C ILE A 366 10.46 20.26 7.80
N CYS A 367 10.67 19.11 8.46
CA CYS A 367 11.53 19.01 9.64
C CYS A 367 12.97 19.41 9.33
N VAL A 368 13.55 18.92 8.22
CA VAL A 368 14.90 19.27 7.76
C VAL A 368 15.04 20.78 7.60
N PHE A 369 14.07 21.43 6.95
CA PHE A 369 14.08 22.89 6.81
C PHE A 369 13.99 23.59 8.18
N ASN A 370 13.11 23.12 9.08
CA ASN A 370 12.98 23.69 10.42
C ASN A 370 14.23 23.55 11.27
N ILE A 371 14.91 22.40 11.19
CA ILE A 371 16.16 22.17 11.92
C ILE A 371 17.23 23.15 11.45
N ASN A 372 17.36 23.36 10.13
CA ASN A 372 18.33 24.31 9.59
C ASN A 372 18.06 25.75 10.03
N GLU A 373 16.80 26.18 10.08
CA GLU A 373 16.42 27.50 10.61
C GLU A 373 16.77 27.63 12.10
N ASN A 374 16.48 26.60 12.90
CA ASN A 374 16.84 26.57 14.32
C ASN A 374 18.35 26.60 14.55
N LEU A 375 19.11 25.83 13.76
CA LEU A 375 20.58 25.85 13.80
C LEU A 375 21.12 27.24 13.49
N LYS A 376 20.55 27.93 12.49
CA LYS A 376 20.92 29.30 12.16
C LYS A 376 20.64 30.26 13.33
N ALA A 377 19.43 30.21 13.89
CA ALA A 377 19.03 31.07 15.00
C ALA A 377 19.90 30.84 16.26
N ILE A 378 20.23 29.59 16.57
CA ILE A 378 21.12 29.24 17.69
C ILE A 378 22.55 29.75 17.44
N ASN A 379 23.08 29.61 16.23
CA ASN A 379 24.42 30.11 15.91
C ASN A 379 24.49 31.65 16.00
N GLU A 380 23.47 32.36 15.52
CA GLU A 380 23.34 33.80 15.69
C GLU A 380 23.29 34.18 17.18
N LYS A 381 22.57 33.40 17.99
CA LYS A 381 22.50 33.59 19.44
C LYS A 381 23.84 33.34 20.14
N LYS A 382 24.60 32.31 19.74
CA LYS A 382 25.94 32.06 20.28
C LYS A 382 26.86 33.24 20.02
N ILE A 383 26.87 33.77 18.80
CA ILE A 383 27.65 34.96 18.43
C ILE A 383 27.21 36.18 19.26
N GLU A 384 25.91 36.37 19.49
CA GLU A 384 25.41 37.44 20.36
C GLU A 384 25.98 37.32 21.78
N ILE A 385 25.92 36.13 22.39
CA ILE A 385 26.38 35.89 23.76
C ILE A 385 27.91 36.01 23.89
N GLU A 386 28.66 35.52 22.91
CA GLU A 386 30.14 35.62 22.88
C GLU A 386 30.62 37.07 22.79
N ASN A 387 29.85 37.94 22.12
CA ASN A 387 30.18 39.36 21.95
C ASN A 387 29.56 40.28 23.01
N LEU A 388 28.99 39.73 24.09
CA LEU A 388 28.44 40.56 25.16
C LEU A 388 29.53 41.37 25.84
N ASN A 389 29.19 42.64 26.14
CA ASN A 389 30.05 43.49 26.94
C ASN A 389 30.23 42.88 28.35
N PRO A 390 31.47 42.67 28.83
CA PRO A 390 31.73 42.18 30.19
C PRO A 390 31.12 43.05 31.31
N ASP A 391 30.83 44.32 31.03
CA ASP A 391 30.22 45.26 31.96
C ASP A 391 28.69 45.36 31.82
N LEU A 392 28.06 44.44 31.10
CA LEU A 392 26.60 44.41 30.94
C LEU A 392 25.90 44.21 32.30
N GLU A 393 24.86 45.00 32.53
CA GLU A 393 24.02 44.90 33.72
C GLU A 393 23.32 43.54 33.81
N ILE A 394 23.19 43.00 35.03
CA ILE A 394 22.64 41.64 35.28
C ILE A 394 21.27 41.44 34.65
N ASP A 395 20.37 42.42 34.78
CA ASP A 395 19.01 42.32 34.24
C ASP A 395 18.99 42.34 32.71
N GLN A 396 19.93 43.03 32.08
CA GLN A 396 20.11 42.99 30.63
C GLN A 396 20.70 41.66 30.16
N LEU A 397 21.60 41.07 30.95
CA LEU A 397 22.14 39.74 30.68
C LEU A 397 21.03 38.68 30.74
N LYS A 398 20.20 38.67 31.80
CA LYS A 398 19.09 37.73 31.96
C LYS A 398 18.14 37.73 30.75
N LYS A 399 17.75 38.90 30.26
CA LYS A 399 16.88 39.06 29.08
C LYS A 399 17.48 38.51 27.79
N ARG A 400 18.80 38.37 27.72
CA ARG A 400 19.50 37.80 26.55
C ARG A 400 19.75 36.30 26.67
N LEU A 401 19.74 35.73 27.87
CA LEU A 401 19.99 34.32 28.10
C LEU A 401 18.72 33.51 27.85
N TYR A 402 18.38 33.33 26.57
CA TYR A 402 17.29 32.48 26.12
C TYR A 402 17.71 31.69 24.87
N THR A 403 17.18 30.47 24.73
CA THR A 403 17.39 29.64 23.54
C THR A 403 16.29 29.96 22.52
N PRO A 404 16.64 30.46 21.31
CA PRO A 404 15.66 30.62 20.25
C PRO A 404 15.24 29.24 19.72
N PHE A 405 13.94 29.04 19.54
CA PHE A 405 13.38 27.79 19.04
C PHE A 405 12.13 28.06 18.20
N VAL A 406 12.10 27.53 16.98
CA VAL A 406 10.91 27.49 16.12
C VAL A 406 10.28 26.12 16.23
N ASN A 407 9.14 26.07 16.91
CA ASN A 407 8.31 24.87 17.00
C ASN A 407 7.38 24.79 15.79
N ILE A 408 7.25 23.60 15.19
CA ILE A 408 6.24 23.35 14.16
C ILE A 408 5.17 22.43 14.72
N LYS A 409 3.93 22.90 14.67
CA LYS A 409 2.74 22.13 15.06
C LYS A 409 1.82 21.96 13.86
N SER A 410 1.27 20.76 13.68
CA SER A 410 0.16 20.55 12.76
C SER A 410 -1.15 20.69 13.55
N LEU A 411 -1.98 21.67 13.22
CA LEU A 411 -3.33 21.80 13.76
C LEU A 411 -4.35 21.34 12.71
N GLU A 412 -5.27 20.48 13.14
CA GLU A 412 -6.47 20.18 12.38
C GLU A 412 -7.43 21.36 12.42
N LEU A 413 -8.04 21.66 11.27
CA LEU A 413 -9.08 22.67 11.18
C LEU A 413 -10.44 22.02 11.49
N ASP A 414 -11.29 22.69 12.28
CA ASP A 414 -12.65 22.22 12.55
C ASP A 414 -13.45 21.92 11.28
N LYS A 415 -13.15 22.66 10.21
CA LYS A 415 -13.73 22.51 8.88
C LYS A 415 -12.67 22.81 7.84
N ARG A 416 -12.76 22.09 6.72
CA ARG A 416 -11.97 22.36 5.52
C ARG A 416 -12.05 23.84 5.12
N ALA A 417 -10.91 24.41 4.75
CA ALA A 417 -10.80 25.76 4.24
C ALA A 417 -10.28 25.78 2.79
N THR A 418 -10.58 26.85 2.06
CA THR A 418 -10.00 27.17 0.76
C THR A 418 -9.13 28.41 0.90
N ILE A 419 -7.88 28.29 0.50
CA ILE A 419 -6.87 29.36 0.59
C ILE A 419 -6.34 29.71 -0.80
N CYS A 420 -5.91 30.96 -0.99
CA CYS A 420 -5.23 31.41 -2.20
C CYS A 420 -3.71 31.30 -2.02
N THR A 421 -3.03 30.68 -2.99
CA THR A 421 -1.57 30.50 -3.03
C THR A 421 -0.85 31.61 -3.80
N ASN A 422 -1.58 32.54 -4.42
CA ASN A 422 -0.96 33.69 -5.08
C ASN A 422 -0.39 34.66 -4.05
N LEU A 423 0.91 34.96 -4.16
CA LEU A 423 1.66 35.85 -3.27
C LEU A 423 0.98 37.19 -2.98
N LYS A 424 0.25 37.77 -3.96
CA LYS A 424 -0.47 39.04 -3.80
C LYS A 424 -1.79 38.91 -3.01
N CYS A 425 -2.39 37.73 -3.04
CA CYS A 425 -3.69 37.42 -2.41
C CYS A 425 -3.48 36.97 -0.93
N ILE A 426 -2.24 36.92 -0.46
CA ILE A 426 -1.89 36.65 0.94
C ILE A 426 -2.14 37.91 1.78
N SER A 427 -3.21 37.91 2.57
CA SER A 427 -3.49 38.97 3.53
C SER A 427 -2.61 38.84 4.78
N THR A 428 -2.47 39.92 5.55
CA THR A 428 -1.79 39.97 6.86
C THR A 428 -2.56 39.16 7.91
N THR A 429 -2.70 37.86 7.72
CA THR A 429 -2.97 36.94 8.83
C THR A 429 -1.67 36.78 9.60
N GLU A 430 -1.70 36.96 10.92
CA GLU A 430 -0.50 36.93 11.77
C GLU A 430 0.23 35.58 11.80
N LYS A 431 -0.43 34.49 11.36
CA LYS A 431 0.11 33.13 11.47
C LYS A 431 0.81 32.69 10.18
N LEU A 432 2.09 32.35 10.32
CA LEU A 432 2.92 31.74 9.28
C LEU A 432 2.52 30.27 9.09
N VAL A 433 2.37 29.83 7.83
CA VAL A 433 1.99 28.46 7.48
C VAL A 433 2.94 27.89 6.46
N THR A 434 3.35 26.64 6.65
CA THR A 434 4.19 25.93 5.68
C THR A 434 3.32 25.33 4.58
N THR A 435 3.58 25.69 3.32
CA THR A 435 2.87 25.12 2.16
C THR A 435 3.47 23.77 1.73
N LYS A 436 2.81 23.04 0.80
CA LYS A 436 3.24 21.70 0.36
C LYS A 436 4.71 21.62 -0.10
N ASP A 437 5.23 22.72 -0.63
CA ASP A 437 6.61 22.94 -1.09
C ASP A 437 7.59 23.31 0.06
N GLY A 438 7.16 23.25 1.32
CA GLY A 438 7.99 23.60 2.49
C GLY A 438 8.16 25.11 2.71
N GLN A 439 7.55 25.96 1.88
CA GLN A 439 7.71 27.41 1.99
C GLN A 439 6.84 27.99 3.11
N ILE A 440 7.43 28.85 3.93
CA ILE A 440 6.70 29.60 4.94
C ILE A 440 5.92 30.74 4.25
N LYS A 441 4.60 30.73 4.35
CA LYS A 441 3.71 31.74 3.76
C LYS A 441 2.61 32.12 4.73
N LYS A 442 2.20 33.38 4.72
CA LYS A 442 0.91 33.78 5.30
C LYS A 442 -0.21 33.26 4.38
N LEU A 443 -1.36 32.89 4.93
CA LEU A 443 -2.45 32.30 4.14
C LEU A 443 -3.57 33.28 3.86
N GLY A 444 -3.86 33.51 2.58
CA GLY A 444 -5.04 34.25 2.15
C GLY A 444 -6.28 33.37 2.17
N TYR A 445 -6.99 33.32 3.30
CA TYR A 445 -8.26 32.59 3.39
C TYR A 445 -9.32 33.18 2.47
N CYS A 446 -9.77 32.38 1.52
CA CYS A 446 -10.88 32.73 0.61
C CYS A 446 -12.18 32.06 1.03
N CYS A 447 -12.11 30.97 1.79
CA CYS A 447 -13.27 30.33 2.41
C CYS A 447 -12.84 29.59 3.68
N ASN A 448 -13.38 29.94 4.85
CA ASN A 448 -13.04 29.28 6.12
C ASN A 448 -13.85 28.01 6.37
N THR A 449 -14.94 27.81 5.62
CA THR A 449 -15.86 26.68 5.76
C THR A 449 -16.29 26.19 4.39
N CYS A 450 -15.41 25.41 3.77
CA CYS A 450 -15.64 24.80 2.47
C CYS A 450 -16.33 23.45 2.66
N ASN A 451 -17.59 23.34 2.25
CA ASN A 451 -18.34 22.08 2.27
C ASN A 451 -17.94 21.14 1.11
N ALA A 452 -16.85 21.43 0.39
CA ALA A 452 -16.35 20.55 -0.65
C ALA A 452 -15.80 19.27 0.00
N SER A 453 -16.52 18.16 -0.20
CA SER A 453 -16.15 16.80 0.19
C SER A 453 -14.66 16.52 -0.08
N SER A 454 -14.00 15.68 0.72
CA SER A 454 -12.63 15.20 0.46
C SER A 454 -12.51 14.74 -1.00
N GLY A 455 -11.53 15.27 -1.75
CA GLY A 455 -11.42 15.08 -3.19
C GLY A 455 -12.03 16.18 -4.06
N LYS A 456 -13.11 16.88 -3.65
CA LYS A 456 -13.70 17.93 -4.49
C LYS A 456 -12.77 19.13 -4.70
N SER A 457 -12.68 19.56 -5.95
CA SER A 457 -11.76 20.58 -6.44
C SER A 457 -12.17 21.93 -5.92
N VAL A 458 -11.18 22.81 -5.86
CA VAL A 458 -11.35 24.17 -5.38
C VAL A 458 -12.43 24.95 -6.14
N TYR A 459 -12.71 24.58 -7.38
CA TYR A 459 -13.77 25.19 -8.19
C TYR A 459 -15.17 24.98 -7.62
N SER A 460 -15.38 23.91 -6.86
CA SER A 460 -16.65 23.64 -6.17
C SER A 460 -16.81 24.46 -4.88
N CYS A 461 -15.78 25.20 -4.46
CA CYS A 461 -15.88 26.10 -3.32
C CYS A 461 -16.86 27.23 -3.64
N LYS A 462 -17.76 27.54 -2.69
CA LYS A 462 -18.75 28.64 -2.78
C LYS A 462 -18.13 30.01 -3.10
N SER A 463 -16.86 30.19 -2.73
CA SER A 463 -16.08 31.40 -2.99
C SER A 463 -15.55 31.48 -4.41
N ILE A 464 -15.60 30.41 -5.22
CA ILE A 464 -15.26 30.45 -6.64
C ILE A 464 -16.53 30.76 -7.45
N GLY A 465 -16.44 31.76 -8.33
CA GLY A 465 -17.51 32.16 -9.25
C GLY A 465 -17.64 31.22 -10.44
N LEU A 466 -18.74 31.36 -11.17
CA LEU A 466 -19.08 30.50 -12.31
C LEU A 466 -18.05 30.54 -13.46
N LEU A 467 -17.28 31.63 -13.56
CA LEU A 467 -16.19 31.79 -14.53
C LEU A 467 -14.81 31.33 -14.00
N GLY A 468 -14.77 30.71 -12.81
CA GLY A 468 -13.54 30.21 -12.19
C GLY A 468 -12.72 31.25 -11.44
N PHE A 469 -13.19 32.49 -11.31
CA PHE A 469 -12.52 33.51 -10.51
C PHE A 469 -13.04 33.53 -9.07
N CYS A 470 -12.14 33.67 -8.10
CA CYS A 470 -12.50 33.77 -6.70
C CYS A 470 -13.22 35.09 -6.41
N LYS A 471 -14.39 35.02 -5.77
CA LYS A 471 -15.21 36.17 -5.36
C LYS A 471 -14.56 37.00 -4.26
N VAL A 472 -13.59 36.44 -3.52
CA VAL A 472 -12.89 37.11 -2.42
C VAL A 472 -11.67 37.86 -2.93
N CYS A 473 -10.80 37.19 -3.68
CA CYS A 473 -9.49 37.74 -4.05
C CYS A 473 -9.31 37.97 -5.55
N SER A 474 -10.32 37.64 -6.37
CA SER A 474 -10.29 37.73 -7.84
C SER A 474 -9.19 36.90 -8.53
N CYS A 475 -8.33 36.21 -7.78
CA CYS A 475 -7.39 35.23 -8.31
C CYS A 475 -8.19 34.06 -8.97
N TYR A 476 -7.69 33.52 -10.09
CA TYR A 476 -8.31 32.34 -10.73
C TYR A 476 -8.23 31.10 -9.80
N PHE A 477 -9.18 30.18 -9.89
CA PHE A 477 -9.30 29.08 -8.95
C PHE A 477 -8.07 28.16 -8.91
N THR A 478 -7.28 28.09 -9.99
CA THR A 478 -6.01 27.33 -10.03
C THR A 478 -4.93 27.89 -9.10
N LYS A 479 -5.13 29.12 -8.61
CA LYS A 479 -4.29 29.73 -7.57
C LYS A 479 -4.83 29.48 -6.17
N HIS A 480 -5.69 28.47 -5.98
CA HIS A 480 -6.25 28.14 -4.68
C HIS A 480 -6.08 26.66 -4.38
N ILE A 481 -6.04 26.31 -3.11
CA ILE A 481 -5.99 24.93 -2.61
C ILE A 481 -6.99 24.76 -1.44
N ASN A 482 -7.53 23.56 -1.30
CA ASN A 482 -8.29 23.17 -0.12
C ASN A 482 -7.32 22.59 0.93
N ILE A 483 -7.51 22.97 2.19
CA ILE A 483 -6.70 22.51 3.31
C ILE A 483 -7.60 22.02 4.45
N ASP A 484 -7.16 20.95 5.10
CA ASP A 484 -7.81 20.35 6.27
C ASP A 484 -6.96 20.53 7.54
N THR A 485 -5.67 20.85 7.36
CA THR A 485 -4.71 21.13 8.43
C THR A 485 -3.89 22.38 8.11
N ILE A 486 -3.41 23.04 9.15
CA ILE A 486 -2.42 24.12 9.06
C ILE A 486 -1.18 23.77 9.86
N GLU A 487 -0.02 24.07 9.30
CA GLU A 487 1.26 23.91 9.99
C GLU A 487 1.65 25.26 10.57
N ILE A 488 1.49 25.42 11.89
CA ILE A 488 1.85 26.66 12.59
C ILE A 488 3.31 26.60 13.00
N ARG A 489 4.03 27.67 12.70
CA ARG A 489 5.36 27.94 13.23
C ARG A 489 5.25 28.90 14.41
N GLU A 490 5.66 28.45 15.57
CA GLU A 490 5.71 29.25 16.79
C GLU A 490 7.17 29.54 17.10
N GLU A 491 7.54 30.82 17.06
CA GLU A 491 8.83 31.28 17.59
C GLU A 491 8.73 31.35 19.11
N ILE A 492 9.56 30.59 19.78
CA ILE A 492 9.63 30.45 21.22
C ILE A 492 11.02 30.90 21.67
N GLN A 493 11.05 31.70 22.73
CA GLN A 493 12.27 32.02 23.46
C GLN A 493 12.20 31.26 24.77
N LEU A 494 13.07 30.25 24.95
CA LEU A 494 13.14 29.47 26.18
C LEU A 494 14.17 30.14 27.11
N PRO A 495 13.73 30.91 28.11
CA PRO A 495 14.65 31.65 28.98
C PRO A 495 15.44 30.69 29.87
N LEU A 496 16.70 31.04 30.17
CA LEU A 496 17.54 30.29 31.08
C LEU A 496 17.10 30.46 32.55
N PHE A 497 16.51 31.61 32.86
CA PHE A 497 15.98 31.98 34.16
C PHE A 497 14.47 32.18 34.05
N ASN A 498 13.70 31.54 34.93
CA ASN A 498 12.29 31.86 35.09
C ASN A 498 12.20 33.10 36.01
N ASP A 499 11.60 34.17 35.52
CA ASP A 499 11.20 35.31 36.36
C ASP A 499 9.93 34.88 37.13
N ASP A 500 10.10 34.59 38.42
CA ASP A 500 9.15 34.57 39.55
C ASP A 500 7.68 34.09 39.37
N ASP A 501 7.25 33.24 40.30
CA ASP A 501 5.93 33.24 40.98
C ASP A 501 4.61 33.20 40.18
N ASP A 502 4.59 32.95 38.86
CA ASP A 502 3.32 32.78 38.13
C ASP A 502 2.91 31.30 38.04
N ASP A 503 1.93 30.94 38.88
CA ASP A 503 1.16 29.67 38.92
C ASP A 503 0.29 29.45 37.64
N GLY A 504 0.83 29.80 36.47
CA GLY A 504 0.12 29.84 35.18
C GLY A 504 0.66 28.81 34.20
N GLY A 505 0.01 27.65 34.13
CA GLY A 505 0.40 26.47 33.35
C GLY A 505 0.88 26.72 31.91
N GLY A 506 2.11 26.30 31.64
CA GLY A 506 2.67 26.10 30.31
C GLY A 506 3.47 24.79 30.33
N ASP A 507 2.97 23.81 29.58
CA ASP A 507 3.46 22.42 29.51
C ASP A 507 4.78 22.31 28.71
N SER A 508 5.82 23.01 29.17
CA SER A 508 7.18 22.90 28.64
C SER A 508 8.12 22.42 29.74
N ASN A 509 8.33 21.10 29.77
CA ASN A 509 9.29 20.39 30.62
C ASN A 509 10.77 20.67 30.24
N GLU A 510 11.18 21.94 30.21
CA GLU A 510 12.60 22.30 30.30
C GLU A 510 12.75 23.21 31.52
N GLU A 511 13.25 22.63 32.62
CA GLU A 511 13.47 23.29 33.92
C GLU A 511 14.41 24.49 33.76
N GLY A 512 13.86 25.70 33.80
CA GLY A 512 14.65 26.92 33.98
C GLY A 512 15.44 26.87 35.29
N ILE A 513 16.71 27.25 35.26
CA ILE A 513 17.57 27.15 36.44
C ILE A 513 17.32 28.36 37.34
N LYS A 514 16.88 28.14 38.59
CA LYS A 514 16.85 29.17 39.64
C LYS A 514 18.27 29.52 40.09
N LEU A 515 18.98 30.31 39.28
CA LEU A 515 20.31 30.84 39.60
C LEU A 515 20.21 32.35 39.87
N SER A 516 20.67 32.78 41.04
CA SER A 516 20.82 34.21 41.36
C SER A 516 22.25 34.64 41.04
N ILE A 517 22.42 35.61 40.14
CA ILE A 517 23.73 36.12 39.73
C ILE A 517 24.21 37.13 40.77
N LYS A 518 25.28 36.83 41.52
CA LYS A 518 25.77 37.70 42.62
C LYS A 518 27.10 38.39 42.33
N SER A 519 27.83 37.98 41.29
CA SER A 519 29.14 38.56 40.95
C SER A 519 29.42 38.55 39.44
N LYS A 520 30.41 39.34 39.00
CA LYS A 520 30.90 39.34 37.61
C LYS A 520 31.50 38.00 37.19
N GLU A 521 32.18 37.31 38.11
CA GLU A 521 32.70 35.96 37.86
C GLU A 521 31.55 34.98 37.60
N GLU A 522 30.46 35.12 38.36
CA GLU A 522 29.26 34.30 38.18
C GLU A 522 28.53 34.61 36.87
N GLN A 523 28.48 35.87 36.42
CA GLN A 523 27.99 36.24 35.08
C GLN A 523 28.78 35.54 33.97
N SER A 524 30.12 35.57 34.05
CA SER A 524 30.99 34.96 33.05
C SER A 524 30.81 33.43 33.03
N ARG A 525 30.70 32.81 34.20
CA ARG A 525 30.44 31.37 34.33
C ARG A 525 29.10 30.98 33.71
N ILE A 526 28.02 31.68 34.07
CA ILE A 526 26.67 31.44 33.55
C ILE A 526 26.63 31.59 32.03
N SER A 527 27.29 32.61 31.49
CA SER A 527 27.33 32.83 30.04
C SER A 527 28.06 31.69 29.32
N LYS A 528 29.15 31.17 29.91
CA LYS A 528 29.86 29.99 29.39
C LYS A 528 29.02 28.72 29.48
N ASP A 529 28.33 28.51 30.60
CA ASP A 529 27.44 27.36 30.79
C ASP A 529 26.26 27.41 29.79
N PHE A 530 25.72 28.60 29.52
CA PHE A 530 24.70 28.82 28.51
C PHE A 530 25.22 28.59 27.09
N LEU A 531 26.43 29.06 26.76
CA LEU A 531 27.05 28.74 25.47
C LEU A 531 27.24 27.23 25.28
N LYS A 532 27.57 26.52 26.35
CA LYS A 532 27.65 25.05 26.34
C LYS A 532 26.28 24.41 26.08
N SER A 533 25.22 24.86 26.75
CA SER A 533 23.88 24.31 26.49
C SER A 533 23.38 24.58 25.06
N LEU A 534 23.70 25.75 24.48
CA LEU A 534 23.46 26.03 23.06
C LEU A 534 24.25 25.09 22.14
N GLN A 535 25.50 24.76 22.49
CA GLN A 535 26.31 23.80 21.73
C GLN A 535 25.72 22.38 21.79
N ASP A 536 25.31 21.92 22.98
CA ASP A 536 24.65 20.61 23.14
C ASP A 536 23.35 20.55 22.31
N ARG A 537 22.61 21.67 22.22
CA ARG A 537 21.41 21.81 21.38
C ARG A 537 21.75 21.69 19.89
N VAL A 538 22.85 22.30 19.43
CA VAL A 538 23.35 22.17 18.04
C VAL A 538 23.66 20.71 17.71
N GLU A 539 24.34 19.99 18.61
CA GLU A 539 24.66 18.57 18.41
C GLU A 539 23.39 17.70 18.31
N GLN A 540 22.39 17.95 19.17
CA GLN A 540 21.11 17.25 19.10
C GLN A 540 20.40 17.50 17.76
N TYR A 541 20.37 18.75 17.28
CA TYR A 541 19.79 19.07 15.97
C TYR A 541 20.55 18.46 14.80
N GLN A 542 21.88 18.48 14.83
CA GLN A 542 22.71 17.84 13.80
C GLN A 542 22.47 16.32 13.77
N ASN A 543 22.31 15.69 14.94
CA ASN A 543 21.96 14.27 15.01
C ASN A 543 20.58 13.98 14.40
N GLU A 544 19.54 14.75 14.76
CA GLU A 544 18.21 14.58 14.13
C GLU A 544 18.25 14.79 12.62
N LEU A 545 18.96 15.83 12.15
CA LEU A 545 19.12 16.13 10.74
C LEU A 545 19.77 14.96 9.98
N ASN A 546 20.79 14.35 10.59
CA ASN A 546 21.47 13.19 10.04
C ASN A 546 20.52 11.98 9.97
N ILE A 547 19.81 11.66 11.06
CA ILE A 547 18.84 10.55 11.09
C ILE A 547 17.78 10.72 10.01
N LEU A 548 17.17 11.90 9.91
CA LEU A 548 16.13 12.20 8.92
C LEU A 548 16.65 12.05 7.49
N THR A 549 17.80 12.65 7.19
CA THR A 549 18.37 12.64 5.83
C THR A 549 18.83 11.23 5.44
N CYS A 550 19.53 10.52 6.33
CA CYS A 550 19.97 9.15 6.11
C CYS A 550 18.77 8.21 5.94
N SER A 551 17.71 8.37 6.72
CA SER A 551 16.50 7.53 6.60
C SER A 551 15.87 7.63 5.21
N SER A 552 15.67 8.84 4.71
CA SER A 552 15.08 9.05 3.37
C SER A 552 15.94 8.43 2.26
N VAL A 553 17.27 8.54 2.39
CA VAL A 553 18.22 7.90 1.46
C VAL A 553 18.14 6.38 1.57
N GLN A 554 18.14 5.82 2.78
CA GLN A 554 18.07 4.38 3.03
C GLN A 554 16.80 3.76 2.46
N PHE A 555 15.62 4.37 2.69
CA PHE A 555 14.37 3.86 2.10
C PHE A 555 14.41 3.89 0.58
N SER A 556 14.88 5.00 -0.01
CA SER A 556 14.95 5.16 -1.47
C SER A 556 15.90 4.13 -2.10
N SER A 557 17.04 3.92 -1.47
CA SER A 557 18.08 2.98 -1.91
C SER A 557 17.63 1.53 -1.78
N PHE A 558 16.98 1.20 -0.66
CA PHE A 558 16.41 -0.11 -0.44
C PHE A 558 15.35 -0.44 -1.48
N LEU A 559 14.45 0.50 -1.79
CA LEU A 559 13.44 0.31 -2.83
C LEU A 559 14.10 0.13 -4.21
N CYS A 560 15.10 0.95 -4.56
CA CYS A 560 15.85 0.87 -5.81
C CYS A 560 16.51 -0.52 -6.00
N LYS A 561 17.19 -1.03 -4.98
CA LYS A 561 17.91 -2.32 -5.03
C LYS A 561 16.95 -3.53 -5.13
N ASN A 562 15.80 -3.46 -4.46
CA ASN A 562 15.01 -4.65 -4.16
C ASN A 562 13.66 -4.74 -4.89
N SER A 563 13.17 -3.67 -5.50
CA SER A 563 11.96 -3.70 -6.32
C SER A 563 12.26 -4.18 -7.74
N LEU A 564 11.29 -4.83 -8.41
CA LEU A 564 11.40 -5.06 -9.86
C LEU A 564 11.33 -3.73 -10.62
N LEU A 565 10.39 -2.83 -10.25
CA LEU A 565 10.29 -1.45 -10.73
C LEU A 565 10.17 -0.47 -9.54
N GLU A 566 10.86 0.69 -9.58
CA GLU A 566 10.95 1.57 -8.39
C GLU A 566 9.65 2.36 -8.29
N TYR A 567 9.25 2.89 -9.43
CA TYR A 567 8.05 3.66 -9.70
C TYR A 567 7.53 3.30 -11.09
N ASN A 568 6.25 3.56 -11.32
CA ASN A 568 5.62 3.32 -12.61
C ASN A 568 5.73 4.57 -13.48
N ASP A 569 6.64 4.53 -14.45
CA ASP A 569 6.90 5.60 -15.41
C ASP A 569 5.75 5.83 -16.41
N GLU A 570 4.83 4.89 -16.54
CA GLU A 570 3.67 4.98 -17.44
C GLU A 570 2.46 5.69 -16.79
N ILE A 571 2.52 6.04 -15.49
CA ILE A 571 1.45 6.78 -14.79
C ILE A 571 1.09 8.07 -15.52
N GLU A 572 2.08 8.80 -16.05
CA GLU A 572 1.80 10.05 -16.77
C GLU A 572 0.98 9.81 -18.03
N SER A 573 1.45 8.89 -18.89
CA SER A 573 0.76 8.49 -20.11
C SER A 573 -0.67 8.01 -19.81
N TYR A 574 -0.81 7.17 -18.79
CA TYR A 574 -2.10 6.61 -18.39
C TYR A 574 -3.07 7.69 -17.90
N ILE A 575 -2.63 8.60 -17.03
CA ILE A 575 -3.46 9.70 -16.55
C ILE A 575 -3.87 10.64 -17.69
N GLN A 576 -2.98 10.90 -18.65
CA GLN A 576 -3.32 11.71 -19.82
C GLN A 576 -4.42 11.06 -20.66
N ILE A 577 -4.43 9.73 -20.80
CA ILE A 577 -5.53 8.99 -21.44
C ILE A 577 -6.83 9.19 -20.65
N LEU A 578 -6.81 9.01 -19.33
CA LEU A 578 -8.00 9.18 -18.48
C LEU A 578 -8.56 10.61 -18.57
N ILE A 579 -7.70 11.62 -18.52
CA ILE A 579 -8.08 13.03 -18.68
C ILE A 579 -8.70 13.27 -20.05
N SER A 580 -8.14 12.67 -21.10
CA SER A 580 -8.66 12.81 -22.46
C SER A 580 -10.05 12.20 -22.59
N ASN A 581 -10.26 11.01 -22.02
CA ASN A 581 -11.55 10.33 -22.00
C ASN A 581 -12.62 11.11 -21.21
N GLU A 582 -12.25 11.68 -20.06
CA GLU A 582 -13.14 12.54 -19.27
C GLU A 582 -13.50 13.83 -20.02
N LYS A 583 -12.55 14.44 -20.72
CA LYS A 583 -12.80 15.63 -21.55
C LYS A 583 -13.81 15.35 -22.67
N SER A 584 -13.76 14.18 -23.28
CA SER A 584 -14.74 13.77 -24.30
C SER A 584 -16.15 13.54 -23.75
N ASN A 585 -16.31 13.27 -22.45
CA ASN A 585 -17.62 13.01 -21.83
C ASN A 585 -18.38 14.27 -21.36
N GLY A 586 -17.83 15.47 -21.59
CA GLY A 586 -18.50 16.75 -21.31
C GLY A 586 -18.29 17.30 -19.88
N THR A 587 -19.05 18.34 -19.51
CA THR A 587 -18.81 19.19 -18.33
C THR A 587 -18.94 18.50 -16.96
N ASN A 588 -19.44 17.26 -16.90
CA ASN A 588 -19.54 16.49 -15.66
C ASN A 588 -18.17 15.95 -15.17
N GLY A 589 -17.15 15.91 -16.04
CA GLY A 589 -15.82 15.37 -15.71
C GLY A 589 -14.84 16.37 -15.06
N ILE A 590 -15.19 17.66 -14.90
CA ILE A 590 -14.25 18.70 -14.41
C ILE A 590 -13.62 18.32 -13.07
N GLN A 591 -14.38 17.66 -12.21
CA GLN A 591 -13.90 17.23 -10.90
C GLN A 591 -12.93 16.06 -11.02
N SER A 592 -13.33 15.01 -11.76
CA SER A 592 -12.51 13.83 -12.06
C SER A 592 -11.16 14.22 -12.69
N ILE A 593 -11.19 15.12 -13.70
CA ILE A 593 -9.99 15.64 -14.36
C ILE A 593 -9.04 16.31 -13.36
N LYS A 594 -9.55 17.10 -12.43
CA LYS A 594 -8.70 17.79 -11.44
C LYS A 594 -8.10 16.82 -10.43
N ASP A 595 -8.83 15.78 -10.07
CA ASP A 595 -8.33 14.77 -9.15
C ASP A 595 -7.20 13.96 -9.80
N LEU A 596 -7.34 13.68 -11.10
CA LEU A 596 -6.29 13.10 -11.94
C LEU A 596 -5.07 14.02 -12.09
N GLU A 597 -5.26 15.32 -12.35
CA GLU A 597 -4.18 16.31 -12.45
C GLU A 597 -3.42 16.45 -11.11
N ASN A 598 -4.14 16.52 -9.99
CA ASN A 598 -3.54 16.59 -8.66
C ASN A 598 -2.75 15.31 -8.33
N TYR A 599 -3.27 14.14 -8.73
CA TYR A 599 -2.56 12.88 -8.56
C TYR A 599 -1.26 12.88 -9.36
N LEU A 600 -1.31 13.27 -10.64
CA LEU A 600 -0.13 13.33 -11.51
C LEU A 600 0.96 14.26 -10.94
N GLU A 601 0.58 15.45 -10.45
CA GLU A 601 1.51 16.38 -9.83
C GLU A 601 2.15 15.80 -8.57
N SER A 602 1.36 15.16 -7.71
CA SER A 602 1.87 14.48 -6.51
C SER A 602 2.84 13.36 -6.86
N HIS A 603 2.53 12.56 -7.88
CA HIS A 603 3.38 11.46 -8.34
C HIS A 603 4.72 11.96 -8.90
N LYS A 604 4.70 13.04 -9.71
CA LYS A 604 5.93 13.66 -10.23
C LYS A 604 6.84 14.16 -9.11
N GLN A 605 6.27 14.85 -8.13
CA GLN A 605 7.02 15.33 -6.96
C GLN A 605 7.67 14.19 -6.18
N GLN A 606 6.97 13.06 -6.03
CA GLN A 606 7.53 11.86 -5.37
C GLN A 606 8.70 11.27 -6.16
N ILE A 607 8.58 11.13 -7.49
CA ILE A 607 9.66 10.63 -8.35
C ILE A 607 10.89 11.55 -8.28
N ASP A 608 10.70 12.86 -8.39
CA ASP A 608 11.81 13.81 -8.36
C ASP A 608 12.55 13.76 -7.02
N GLN A 609 11.82 13.66 -5.92
CA GLN A 609 12.42 13.50 -4.59
C GLN A 609 13.15 12.16 -4.44
N PHE A 610 12.58 11.07 -4.94
CA PHE A 610 13.23 9.76 -4.96
C PHE A 610 14.56 9.80 -5.73
N LYS A 611 14.56 10.39 -6.94
CA LYS A 611 15.77 10.58 -7.75
C LYS A 611 16.82 11.42 -7.04
N ASN A 612 16.41 12.54 -6.42
CA ASN A 612 17.30 13.39 -5.65
C ASN A 612 17.94 12.66 -4.47
N ASN A 613 17.21 11.76 -3.81
CA ASN A 613 17.76 10.94 -2.72
C ASN A 613 18.80 9.93 -3.23
N LEU A 614 18.56 9.31 -4.38
CA LEU A 614 19.54 8.41 -5.00
C LEU A 614 20.80 9.15 -5.45
N GLU A 615 20.66 10.37 -5.98
CA GLU A 615 21.81 11.21 -6.34
C GLU A 615 22.63 11.61 -5.10
N LYS A 616 21.96 12.00 -4.00
CA LYS A 616 22.64 12.24 -2.71
C LYS A 616 23.41 11.01 -2.23
N GLN A 617 22.84 9.81 -2.39
CA GLN A 617 23.53 8.57 -2.04
C GLN A 617 24.80 8.38 -2.87
N LYS A 618 24.72 8.60 -4.19
CA LYS A 618 25.87 8.51 -5.08
C LYS A 618 26.98 9.47 -4.67
N ILE A 619 26.63 10.72 -4.37
CA ILE A 619 27.58 11.72 -3.87
C ILE A 619 28.21 11.28 -2.53
N GLN A 620 27.42 10.70 -1.61
CA GLN A 620 27.93 10.20 -0.34
C GLN A 620 28.89 9.00 -0.53
N ARG A 621 28.57 8.07 -1.44
CA ARG A 621 29.45 6.96 -1.82
C ARG A 621 30.77 7.49 -2.37
N ASP A 622 30.71 8.38 -3.36
CA ASP A 622 31.91 8.94 -4.00
C ASP A 622 32.83 9.68 -3.00
N LYS A 623 32.25 10.38 -2.02
CA LYS A 623 33.03 11.06 -0.96
C LYS A 623 33.77 10.09 -0.05
N LYS A 624 33.06 9.10 0.49
CA LYS A 624 33.64 8.09 1.39
C LYS A 624 34.64 7.18 0.66
N GLN A 625 34.42 6.90 -0.63
CA GLN A 625 35.38 6.14 -1.44
C GLN A 625 36.67 6.93 -1.63
N LYS A 626 36.57 8.25 -1.89
CA LYS A 626 37.75 9.14 -1.87
C LYS A 626 38.42 9.21 -0.50
N GLU A 627 37.68 9.22 0.60
CA GLU A 627 38.27 9.17 1.94
C GLU A 627 39.04 7.85 2.16
N LYS A 628 38.47 6.70 1.78
CA LYS A 628 39.17 5.40 1.81
C LYS A 628 40.42 5.39 0.91
N GLU A 629 40.37 6.00 -0.27
CA GLU A 629 41.53 6.15 -1.16
C GLU A 629 42.63 7.03 -0.53
N ILE A 630 42.23 8.12 0.14
CA ILE A 630 43.16 8.99 0.87
C ILE A 630 43.79 8.24 2.05
N GLU A 631 43.01 7.47 2.81
CA GLU A 631 43.50 6.64 3.91
C GLU A 631 44.45 5.54 3.44
N ARG A 632 44.18 4.94 2.27
CA ARG A 632 45.04 3.93 1.64
C ARG A 632 46.35 4.53 1.11
N GLY A 633 46.38 5.83 0.83
CA GLY A 633 47.56 6.56 0.41
C GLY A 633 47.94 6.38 -1.07
N ILE A 634 48.73 7.32 -1.59
CA ILE A 634 48.97 7.55 -3.02
C ILE A 634 49.57 6.33 -3.77
N PHE A 635 50.19 5.39 -3.07
CA PHE A 635 50.83 4.21 -3.67
C PHE A 635 50.04 2.91 -3.53
N TYR A 636 48.86 2.94 -2.92
CA TYR A 636 48.05 1.75 -2.73
C TYR A 636 47.07 1.59 -3.90
N GLN A 637 47.28 0.56 -4.72
CA GLN A 637 46.29 0.11 -5.69
C GLN A 637 45.46 -1.01 -5.05
N PRO A 638 44.16 -0.79 -4.79
CA PRO A 638 43.30 -1.84 -4.27
C PRO A 638 43.16 -2.94 -5.32
N SER A 639 43.11 -4.19 -4.87
CA SER A 639 42.79 -5.31 -5.77
C SER A 639 41.32 -5.25 -6.24
N ASP A 640 41.00 -5.86 -7.39
CA ASP A 640 39.61 -5.93 -7.88
C ASP A 640 38.65 -6.55 -6.86
N GLN A 641 39.14 -7.49 -6.03
CA GLN A 641 38.38 -8.07 -4.92
C GLN A 641 38.14 -7.07 -3.78
N GLU A 642 39.10 -6.20 -3.47
CA GLU A 642 38.90 -5.15 -2.46
C GLU A 642 37.93 -4.08 -2.94
N LEU A 643 37.97 -3.70 -4.22
CA LEU A 643 36.99 -2.80 -4.83
C LEU A 643 35.58 -3.41 -4.80
N GLN A 644 35.43 -4.69 -5.17
CA GLN A 644 34.14 -5.39 -5.06
C GLN A 644 33.67 -5.54 -3.61
N ASN A 645 34.57 -5.80 -2.67
CA ASN A 645 34.21 -5.89 -1.25
C ASN A 645 33.80 -4.53 -0.68
N ASP A 646 34.48 -3.44 -1.05
CA ASP A 646 34.08 -2.08 -0.67
C ASP A 646 32.71 -1.72 -1.25
N GLU A 647 32.43 -2.05 -2.52
CA GLU A 647 31.12 -1.84 -3.14
C GLU A 647 30.02 -2.66 -2.46
N ASN A 648 30.30 -3.92 -2.09
CA ASN A 648 29.36 -4.78 -1.38
C ASN A 648 29.12 -4.31 0.06
N GLU A 649 30.17 -3.93 0.78
CA GLU A 649 30.10 -3.43 2.16
C GLU A 649 29.32 -2.11 2.24
N PHE A 650 29.50 -1.22 1.25
CA PHE A 650 28.70 -0.01 1.11
C PHE A 650 27.22 -0.28 0.81
N ASN A 651 26.95 -1.36 0.09
CA ASN A 651 25.60 -1.78 -0.28
C ASN A 651 24.88 -2.56 0.82
N ASP A 652 25.62 -3.13 1.77
CA ASP A 652 25.07 -4.00 2.83
C ASP A 652 24.97 -3.32 4.20
N ASN A 653 25.80 -2.32 4.49
CA ASN A 653 25.76 -1.61 5.79
C ASN A 653 24.60 -0.58 5.90
N GLU A 654 23.85 -0.32 4.84
CA GLU A 654 22.75 0.66 4.84
C GLU A 654 21.43 0.16 4.23
N SER A 655 21.34 -1.09 3.76
CA SER A 655 20.10 -1.61 3.18
C SER A 655 19.34 -2.44 4.19
N PHE A 656 18.09 -2.06 4.46
CA PHE A 656 17.15 -2.88 5.22
C PHE A 656 17.12 -4.33 4.70
N LYS A 657 17.00 -5.30 5.59
CA LYS A 657 16.92 -6.73 5.24
C LYS A 657 15.55 -7.33 5.52
N SER A 658 14.76 -6.69 6.37
CA SER A 658 13.48 -7.20 6.88
C SER A 658 12.47 -6.07 7.08
N VAL A 659 11.20 -6.45 7.24
CA VAL A 659 10.15 -5.52 7.68
C VAL A 659 10.49 -4.93 9.06
N THR A 660 11.10 -5.74 9.93
CA THR A 660 11.49 -5.34 11.29
C THR A 660 12.49 -4.20 11.30
N GLU A 661 13.54 -4.26 10.47
CA GLU A 661 14.53 -3.18 10.38
C GLU A 661 13.92 -1.87 9.86
N ILE A 662 13.01 -1.96 8.89
CA ILE A 662 12.26 -0.80 8.41
C ILE A 662 11.43 -0.22 9.55
N LYS A 663 10.66 -1.04 10.28
CA LYS A 663 9.87 -0.60 11.44
C LYS A 663 10.72 0.03 12.54
N LEU A 664 11.90 -0.52 12.83
CA LEU A 664 12.84 0.08 13.80
C LEU A 664 13.28 1.46 13.34
N LYS A 665 13.57 1.64 12.04
CA LYS A 665 13.94 2.95 11.51
C LYS A 665 12.79 3.96 11.57
N ILE A 666 11.56 3.51 11.33
CA ILE A 666 10.35 4.32 11.54
C ILE A 666 10.29 4.79 13.00
N ASN A 667 10.45 3.86 13.95
CA ASN A 667 10.41 4.19 15.38
C ASN A 667 11.53 5.17 15.79
N GLU A 668 12.73 5.03 15.23
CA GLU A 668 13.82 5.98 15.45
C GLU A 668 13.42 7.40 15.02
N ILE A 669 12.82 7.56 13.83
CA ILE A 669 12.32 8.85 13.33
C ILE A 669 11.20 9.41 14.23
N LEU A 670 10.28 8.55 14.67
CA LEU A 670 9.13 8.94 15.48
C LEU A 670 9.50 9.34 16.92
N ASN A 671 10.65 8.87 17.40
CA ASN A 671 11.17 9.17 18.74
C ASN A 671 12.19 10.32 18.74
N LEU A 672 12.39 11.01 17.62
CA LEU A 672 13.16 12.25 17.57
C LEU A 672 12.52 13.30 18.50
N LYS A 673 13.37 14.00 19.27
CA LYS A 673 12.99 14.93 20.33
C LYS A 673 12.24 16.15 19.80
N TYR A 674 12.70 16.73 18.69
CA TYR A 674 12.13 17.95 18.11
C TYR A 674 11.20 17.65 16.95
N SER A 675 11.60 16.70 16.09
CA SER A 675 10.87 16.41 14.85
C SER A 675 9.78 15.34 15.04
N GLY A 676 9.93 14.44 16.02
CA GLY A 676 9.12 13.23 16.14
C GLY A 676 7.63 13.52 16.33
N ASN A 677 7.27 14.50 17.15
CA ASN A 677 5.86 14.86 17.40
C ASN A 677 5.16 15.40 16.15
N PHE A 678 5.84 16.24 15.36
CA PHE A 678 5.29 16.74 14.10
C PHE A 678 5.07 15.58 13.12
N ILE A 679 6.07 14.70 12.97
CA ILE A 679 5.98 13.54 12.07
C ILE A 679 4.85 12.59 12.53
N LYS A 680 4.74 12.31 13.83
CA LYS A 680 3.63 11.53 14.42
C LYS A 680 2.26 12.13 14.07
N SER A 681 2.12 13.46 14.19
CA SER A 681 0.85 14.15 13.86
C SER A 681 0.48 14.06 12.39
N LYS A 682 1.48 13.95 11.48
CA LYS A 682 1.24 13.72 10.06
C LYS A 682 0.90 12.25 9.79
N LEU A 683 1.56 11.32 10.46
CA LEU A 683 1.24 9.88 10.34
C LEU A 683 -0.17 9.53 10.77
N SER A 684 -0.69 10.14 11.84
CA SER A 684 -2.06 9.88 12.27
C SER A 684 -3.11 10.24 11.21
N GLN A 685 -2.76 11.08 10.24
CA GLN A 685 -3.63 11.46 9.11
C GLN A 685 -3.58 10.45 7.96
N PHE A 686 -2.59 9.54 7.93
CA PHE A 686 -2.45 8.52 6.90
C PHE A 686 -3.01 7.17 7.37
N GLU A 687 -4.27 6.88 7.04
CA GLU A 687 -4.94 5.62 7.41
C GLU A 687 -4.19 4.36 6.93
N SER A 688 -3.53 4.41 5.78
CA SER A 688 -2.86 3.25 5.18
C SER A 688 -1.63 2.80 5.96
N LEU A 689 -0.83 3.72 6.50
CA LEU A 689 0.31 3.35 7.35
C LEU A 689 -0.18 2.75 8.65
N ASN A 690 -1.23 3.30 9.26
CA ASN A 690 -1.81 2.74 10.48
C ASN A 690 -2.38 1.33 10.28
N LYS A 691 -3.02 1.03 9.14
CA LYS A 691 -3.52 -0.33 8.86
C LYS A 691 -2.38 -1.32 8.62
N PHE A 692 -1.37 -0.94 7.83
CA PHE A 692 -0.26 -1.83 7.49
C PHE A 692 0.74 -2.03 8.66
N TYR A 693 0.94 -0.99 9.47
CA TYR A 693 1.82 -1.00 10.64
C TYR A 693 1.21 -1.81 11.80
N ASN A 694 -0.08 -1.64 12.07
CA ASN A 694 -0.74 -2.28 13.22
C ASN A 694 -1.21 -3.72 12.98
N ASN A 695 -1.55 -4.11 11.74
CA ASN A 695 -1.97 -5.50 11.46
C ASN A 695 -0.83 -6.53 11.62
N ASN A 696 0.43 -6.08 11.68
CA ASN A 696 1.61 -6.94 11.77
C ASN A 696 2.26 -6.95 13.18
N ASN A 697 1.49 -6.70 14.25
CA ASN A 697 1.97 -6.69 15.63
C ASN A 697 1.81 -8.03 16.38
N ASN A 698 1.52 -9.14 15.69
CA ASN A 698 1.50 -10.48 16.30
C ASN A 698 2.88 -11.17 16.39
N ILE A 699 3.98 -10.43 16.25
CA ILE A 699 5.32 -10.97 16.49
C ILE A 699 5.80 -10.43 17.84
N ASN A 700 5.72 -11.28 18.87
CA ASN A 700 6.29 -11.06 20.20
C ASN A 700 7.75 -10.61 20.08
N ILE A 701 8.00 -9.33 20.29
CA ILE A 701 9.34 -8.85 20.63
C ILE A 701 9.42 -8.95 22.15
N ASP A 702 9.92 -10.10 22.61
CA ASP A 702 10.40 -10.26 23.97
C ASP A 702 11.51 -9.23 24.22
N ASN A 703 11.20 -8.21 25.00
CA ASN A 703 12.17 -7.28 25.55
C ASN A 703 13.02 -8.00 26.59
N ASN A 704 14.03 -8.74 26.14
CA ASN A 704 15.11 -9.22 26.99
C ASN A 704 16.45 -8.70 26.46
N SER A 705 16.73 -7.45 26.79
CA SER A 705 18.09 -6.90 26.80
C SER A 705 18.13 -5.69 27.75
N ASN A 706 18.18 -5.97 29.05
CA ASN A 706 19.06 -5.21 29.93
C ASN A 706 19.55 -6.11 31.07
N SER A 707 20.87 -6.21 31.10
CA SER A 707 21.74 -7.06 31.89
C SER A 707 21.91 -6.58 33.33
N ASN A 708 21.94 -7.55 34.25
CA ASN A 708 22.78 -7.66 35.45
C ASN A 708 23.28 -6.37 36.14
N SER A 709 22.72 -6.10 37.33
CA SER A 709 23.53 -5.77 38.52
C SER A 709 22.76 -6.10 39.80
N ASN A 710 23.43 -6.83 40.68
CA ASN A 710 22.95 -7.42 41.92
C ASN A 710 22.82 -6.43 43.10
N ASN A 711 21.96 -6.85 44.04
CA ASN A 711 22.03 -6.72 45.51
C ASN A 711 21.39 -5.53 46.26
N ASN A 712 20.27 -5.91 46.89
CA ASN A 712 19.99 -5.89 48.34
C ASN A 712 19.30 -4.68 49.01
N ASN A 713 18.13 -5.07 49.56
CA ASN A 713 17.57 -4.77 50.88
C ASN A 713 16.45 -3.73 51.03
N ASN A 714 15.27 -4.31 51.25
CA ASN A 714 14.32 -4.06 52.34
C ASN A 714 13.43 -2.80 52.36
N ASN A 715 12.15 -3.13 52.23
CA ASN A 715 11.02 -2.78 53.10
C ASN A 715 10.15 -1.55 52.78
N ASN A 716 8.88 -1.92 52.55
CA ASN A 716 7.63 -1.30 53.00
C ASN A 716 6.92 -0.31 52.06
N ASN A 717 5.88 -0.86 51.42
CA ASN A 717 4.48 -0.42 51.48
C ASN A 717 4.18 1.08 51.25
N ASN A 718 3.70 1.42 50.05
CA ASN A 718 2.26 1.59 49.80
C ASN A 718 2.02 2.14 48.38
N ASP A 719 1.11 1.47 47.67
CA ASP A 719 0.11 2.00 46.75
C ASP A 719 0.48 3.20 45.87
N ASN A 720 0.83 2.90 44.62
CA ASN A 720 0.31 3.50 43.38
C ASN A 720 1.33 3.28 42.27
N ASN A 721 0.96 2.54 41.22
CA ASN A 721 1.31 2.89 39.84
C ASN A 721 0.68 1.94 38.81
N ASN A 722 -0.32 2.48 38.12
CA ASN A 722 -0.36 2.59 36.66
C ASN A 722 0.15 1.40 35.83
N ASN A 723 -0.74 0.44 35.58
CA ASN A 723 -0.72 -0.36 34.36
C ASN A 723 -1.43 0.41 33.24
N PHE A 724 -0.68 1.10 32.40
CA PHE A 724 -1.17 1.61 31.12
C PHE A 724 -1.05 0.50 30.06
N ILE A 725 -2.10 -0.33 29.98
CA ILE A 725 -2.35 -1.18 28.81
C ILE A 725 -3.34 -0.42 27.94
N LEU A 726 -2.88 0.11 26.80
CA LEU A 726 -3.74 0.69 25.76
C LEU A 726 -4.38 -0.46 24.97
N SER A 727 -5.48 -1.00 25.49
CA SER A 727 -6.42 -1.80 24.72
C SER A 727 -7.34 -0.86 23.92
N VAL A 728 -7.14 -0.77 22.61
CA VAL A 728 -8.11 -0.15 21.70
C VAL A 728 -9.18 -1.18 21.34
N LYS A 729 -10.25 -1.24 22.14
CA LYS A 729 -11.53 -1.81 21.70
C LYS A 729 -12.38 -0.68 21.10
N LYS A 730 -12.56 -0.71 19.78
CA LYS A 730 -13.62 0.03 19.09
C LYS A 730 -14.91 -0.79 19.21
N SER A 731 -15.94 -0.25 19.86
CA SER A 731 -17.33 -0.55 19.49
C SER A 731 -18.13 0.77 19.50
N LYS A 732 -18.92 0.95 18.44
CA LYS A 732 -19.80 2.09 18.20
C LYS A 732 -21.09 1.90 18.99
N ARG A 733 -21.67 2.98 19.53
CA ARG A 733 -23.11 3.27 19.41
C ARG A 733 -23.45 4.72 19.78
N SER A 734 -24.46 5.21 19.05
CA SER A 734 -25.37 6.33 19.30
C SER A 734 -24.84 7.76 19.35
N SER A 735 -25.07 8.45 18.24
CA SER A 735 -25.52 9.84 18.16
C SER A 735 -26.76 10.10 19.02
N GLY A 736 -26.75 11.21 19.77
CA GLY A 736 -27.96 11.84 20.29
C GLY A 736 -27.92 12.10 21.79
N MET A 737 -27.96 13.39 22.14
CA MET A 737 -28.44 13.90 23.43
C MET A 737 -27.46 13.92 24.62
N LEU A 738 -26.43 14.78 24.57
CA LEU A 738 -25.87 15.40 25.80
C LEU A 738 -25.49 16.87 25.56
N SER A 739 -26.51 17.70 25.38
CA SER A 739 -26.44 19.07 25.88
C SER A 739 -26.71 19.03 27.40
N ARG A 740 -25.96 19.82 28.18
CA ARG A 740 -26.19 20.19 29.61
C ARG A 740 -25.40 19.55 30.75
N ILE A 741 -24.17 19.04 30.57
CA ILE A 741 -23.29 18.81 31.74
C ILE A 741 -21.85 19.22 31.45
N PHE A 742 -21.59 20.52 31.38
CA PHE A 742 -20.29 21.16 31.66
C PHE A 742 -20.54 22.66 31.90
N ASN A 743 -21.31 22.95 32.94
CA ASN A 743 -21.35 24.26 33.58
C ASN A 743 -21.23 23.99 35.08
N SER A 744 -20.30 24.70 35.73
CA SER A 744 -20.01 24.69 37.16
C SER A 744 -18.83 23.84 37.62
N PHE A 745 -17.63 24.26 37.25
CA PHE A 745 -16.56 24.42 38.24
C PHE A 745 -15.89 25.78 38.02
N LYS A 746 -16.48 26.80 38.65
CA LYS A 746 -15.80 28.07 38.96
C LYS A 746 -15.99 28.36 40.44
N ASN A 747 -14.84 28.36 41.10
CA ASN A 747 -14.47 28.95 42.39
C ASN A 747 -14.79 28.23 43.71
N PRO A 748 -13.82 28.24 44.65
CA PRO A 748 -13.86 27.48 45.88
C PRO A 748 -14.41 28.33 47.04
N LYS A 749 -15.32 27.75 47.81
CA LYS A 749 -15.55 27.99 49.25
C LYS A 749 -16.17 26.74 49.85
#